data_AF-A0A847D7C5-F1
#
_entry.id   AF-A0A847D7C5-F1
#
_cell.length_a   1.000
_cell.length_b   1.000
_cell.length_c   1.000
_cell.angle_alpha   90.00
_cell.angle_beta   90.00
_cell.angle_gamma   90.00
#
_symmetry.space_group_name_H-M   'P 1'
#
loop_
_entity.id
_entity.type
_entity.pdbx_description
1 polymer ?
#
loop_
_entity_poly.entity_id
_entity_poly.type
_entity_poly.pdbx_seq_one_letter_code
_entity_poly.pdbx_strand_id
1 'polypeptide(L)'
;MVLEQFIIDADIIWDQVGKTFFENPEAKPGRIMRVQVVNAGIIEDLTGYTLNLGWTSVRDPSKFGLDAFDDIDITKGIFEIEYTSGMLTNVGPLNASLQLVPPGEGRPIESNNFKLTVKNSAINPEAIQGETSFKALENALVEVNGWNARIDVIEQDFKDRADALDGAYPVRLTAAEQSVAAVEAQVNLLNRGLGETMPTMASLLAAYPTGDTRDHIVAGNIAEVDTLTVTAIPTTAGNITVTLNGVDKVIAVDPAVQTTTTLLATLIRGNTFTGWTTGGTGAVITFTATTAVTRTAPAFAAAATGVIAAFVRTVIGEAPNYHRYFWNGTAWTDGGAYQAIESNTEIKDSRISVTGTIYSSSGEAIRAVAKGEAVTRVPFSKIDNSEVVGVINLADYDNRTVGKYIADDGTVKSAAMNVYYLPKIEVKPSTQYTFPRILSESGVWRDASSAVIAPLTVNSVGMITLTSPSNAKYLDFNGDPDTVRDICMIVEGNVFPSGYIPYGGKRKLSNLVVDNDNITDIAASKITGQLPLVRLQGSAAAGFNNLADYSLAIFGKYVADNGTINSTSSVVYYLPKIEILPLTQYTFPRLLSESGVWLDENNAVISVLSEQKVDVPVTLTSPENGRYLYFNGDNSIPQDLCMIVEGAAFPSSYVAPGSSFSISGLLVEEANLSESIKAKLAPAETVVSRFLGKKYLSIGDSITWYHGKVLAGTSTTCIGYQQVLVDRLGVVLTNVGVSGMCMGGGIANSFMDVYMNHDYTLYDLITIALGVNDICYKLRPMGAIAPRLGTFDINTFFGAFQTAIEFIQTQNPEATLVLMTPMQQSKVAEPNSLGNYLTDVVDAIVALGRLYGLTVCDLYSNSGFNPITMPSYTIDLLHPNNPGMAREGRFLCSTVSML
;
A
#
# COMPACT_ATOMS: atom_id res chain seq x y z
N MET A 1 34.73 -51.28 -63.26
CA MET A 1 34.18 -50.84 -61.96
C MET A 1 33.15 -49.78 -62.28
N VAL A 2 31.91 -50.03 -61.87
CA VAL A 2 30.72 -49.28 -62.28
C VAL A 2 30.85 -47.84 -61.77
N LEU A 3 30.61 -46.85 -62.64
CA LEU A 3 30.38 -45.46 -62.24
C LEU A 3 29.11 -45.48 -61.38
N GLU A 4 29.29 -45.52 -60.06
CA GLU A 4 28.20 -45.24 -59.14
C GLU A 4 27.83 -43.77 -59.29
N GLN A 5 26.63 -43.60 -59.81
CA GLN A 5 25.88 -42.39 -59.99
C GLN A 5 25.63 -41.73 -58.62
N PHE A 6 26.61 -41.00 -58.10
CA PHE A 6 26.33 -39.92 -57.16
C PHE A 6 25.68 -38.81 -57.97
N ILE A 7 24.39 -38.59 -57.73
CA ILE A 7 23.70 -37.39 -58.18
C ILE A 7 24.40 -36.21 -57.47
N ILE A 8 25.34 -35.59 -58.16
CA ILE A 8 25.98 -34.35 -57.72
C ILE A 8 25.04 -33.24 -58.19
N ASP A 9 24.37 -32.58 -57.25
CA ASP A 9 23.43 -31.49 -57.53
C ASP A 9 24.20 -30.17 -57.75
N ALA A 10 25.19 -30.18 -58.65
CA ALA A 10 25.92 -28.99 -59.09
C ALA A 10 25.38 -28.54 -60.46
N ASP A 11 25.36 -27.23 -60.69
CA ASP A 11 24.93 -26.64 -61.97
C ASP A 11 26.10 -26.51 -62.94
N ILE A 12 27.31 -26.36 -62.42
CA ILE A 12 28.54 -26.19 -63.19
C ILE A 12 29.67 -26.99 -62.53
N ILE A 13 30.42 -27.74 -63.34
CA ILE A 13 31.69 -28.37 -62.92
C ILE A 13 32.84 -27.65 -63.60
N TRP A 14 33.74 -27.07 -62.80
CA TRP A 14 34.87 -26.27 -63.28
C TRP A 14 36.22 -26.95 -62.94
N ASP A 15 37.05 -27.17 -63.97
CA ASP A 15 38.45 -27.60 -63.80
C ASP A 15 39.36 -26.39 -63.54
N GLN A 16 39.90 -26.28 -62.32
CA GLN A 16 40.78 -25.17 -61.95
C GLN A 16 42.12 -25.19 -62.72
N VAL A 17 42.62 -26.36 -63.12
CA VAL A 17 43.89 -26.49 -63.86
C VAL A 17 43.69 -26.25 -65.35
N GLY A 18 42.64 -26.83 -65.92
CA GLY A 18 42.27 -26.62 -67.32
C GLY A 18 41.66 -25.24 -67.59
N LYS A 19 41.17 -24.55 -66.56
CA LYS A 19 40.36 -23.33 -66.62
C LYS A 19 39.09 -23.48 -67.47
N THR A 20 38.65 -24.71 -67.70
CA THR A 20 37.55 -25.09 -68.59
C THR A 20 36.40 -25.68 -67.79
N PHE A 21 35.18 -25.50 -68.31
CA PHE A 21 33.98 -26.11 -67.77
C PHE A 21 33.75 -27.47 -68.44
N PHE A 22 33.36 -28.49 -67.66
CA PHE A 22 33.05 -29.82 -68.19
C PHE A 22 31.64 -29.90 -68.79
N GLU A 23 30.74 -29.00 -68.40
CA GLU A 23 29.37 -28.87 -68.92
C GLU A 23 29.10 -27.43 -69.39
N ASN A 24 28.04 -27.22 -70.19
CA ASN A 24 27.70 -25.89 -70.71
C ASN A 24 27.44 -24.92 -69.53
N PRO A 25 28.20 -23.82 -69.37
CA PRO A 25 28.14 -22.95 -68.19
C PRO A 25 26.91 -22.04 -68.14
N GLU A 26 25.80 -22.46 -68.73
CA GLU A 26 24.52 -21.78 -68.57
C GLU A 26 23.90 -22.25 -67.25
N ALA A 27 23.87 -21.35 -66.25
CA ALA A 27 23.23 -21.64 -64.97
C ALA A 27 21.79 -22.13 -65.18
N LYS A 28 21.37 -23.12 -64.39
CA LYS A 28 19.98 -23.58 -64.41
C LYS A 28 19.03 -22.41 -64.14
N PRO A 29 17.82 -22.39 -64.73
CA PRO A 29 16.82 -21.37 -64.40
C PRO A 29 16.54 -21.34 -62.89
N GLY A 30 16.81 -20.20 -62.25
CA GLY A 30 16.70 -20.08 -60.80
C GLY A 30 17.43 -18.84 -60.27
N ARG A 31 17.42 -18.68 -58.94
CA ARG A 31 18.17 -17.64 -58.22
C ARG A 31 19.46 -18.13 -57.59
N ILE A 32 19.77 -19.41 -57.77
CA ILE A 32 20.89 -20.09 -57.14
C ILE A 32 21.80 -20.67 -58.24
N MET A 33 23.11 -20.63 -58.01
CA MET A 33 24.12 -21.33 -58.80
C MET A 33 24.98 -22.20 -57.89
N ARG A 34 25.08 -23.48 -58.22
CA ARG A 34 26.03 -24.40 -57.57
C ARG A 34 27.20 -24.73 -58.47
N VAL A 35 28.41 -24.58 -57.94
CA VAL A 35 29.65 -24.90 -58.65
C VAL A 35 30.40 -25.98 -57.89
N GLN A 36 30.83 -27.02 -58.60
CA GLN A 36 31.84 -27.94 -58.11
C GLN A 36 33.19 -27.65 -58.78
N VAL A 37 34.20 -27.40 -57.97
CA VAL A 37 35.58 -27.18 -58.43
C VAL A 37 36.34 -28.50 -58.34
N VAL A 38 37.01 -28.86 -59.43
CA VAL A 38 37.86 -30.06 -59.53
C VAL A 38 39.24 -29.70 -60.06
N ASN A 39 40.24 -30.51 -59.71
CA ASN A 39 41.62 -30.39 -60.18
C ASN A 39 41.92 -31.50 -61.18
N ALA A 40 41.98 -31.18 -62.49
CA ALA A 40 42.19 -32.17 -63.55
C ALA A 40 41.20 -33.35 -63.50
N GLY A 41 39.94 -33.07 -63.12
CA GLY A 41 38.87 -34.06 -62.96
C GLY A 41 38.86 -34.80 -61.61
N ILE A 42 39.76 -34.46 -60.68
CA ILE A 42 39.81 -35.04 -59.32
C ILE A 42 39.16 -34.06 -58.34
N ILE A 43 38.31 -34.59 -57.46
CA ILE A 43 37.72 -33.84 -56.34
C ILE A 43 38.77 -33.70 -55.25
N GLU A 44 38.99 -32.47 -54.77
CA GLU A 44 39.95 -32.15 -53.72
C GLU A 44 39.26 -31.44 -52.56
N ASP A 45 39.86 -31.54 -51.37
CA ASP A 45 39.46 -30.77 -50.19
C ASP A 45 39.98 -29.33 -50.36
N LEU A 46 39.05 -28.39 -50.43
CA LEU A 46 39.34 -26.97 -50.63
C LEU A 46 39.18 -26.17 -49.33
N THR A 47 39.29 -26.81 -48.15
CA THR A 47 39.13 -26.13 -46.86
C THR A 47 40.03 -24.88 -46.77
N GLY A 48 39.41 -23.72 -46.54
CA GLY A 48 40.08 -22.42 -46.45
C GLY A 48 40.23 -21.66 -47.77
N TYR A 49 39.79 -22.22 -48.90
CA TYR A 49 39.68 -21.49 -50.16
C TYR A 49 38.39 -20.67 -50.21
N THR A 50 38.40 -19.59 -51.00
CA THR A 50 37.20 -18.78 -51.28
C THR A 50 36.90 -18.81 -52.77
N LEU A 51 35.65 -19.07 -53.15
CA LEU A 51 35.19 -18.96 -54.54
C LEU A 51 34.37 -17.67 -54.70
N ASN A 52 34.65 -16.91 -55.76
CA ASN A 52 33.91 -15.70 -56.12
C ASN A 52 33.36 -15.77 -57.55
N LEU A 53 32.19 -15.16 -57.76
CA LEU A 53 31.59 -14.87 -59.05
C LEU A 53 31.87 -13.42 -59.43
N GLY A 54 32.78 -13.22 -60.38
CA GLY A 54 32.95 -11.92 -61.03
C GLY A 54 31.94 -11.77 -62.16
N TRP A 55 31.28 -10.62 -62.25
CA TRP A 55 30.36 -10.34 -63.35
C TRP A 55 30.37 -8.88 -63.77
N THR A 56 30.03 -8.64 -65.04
CA THR A 56 29.89 -7.28 -65.61
C THR A 56 28.75 -7.27 -66.61
N SER A 57 27.87 -6.28 -66.52
CA SER A 57 26.78 -6.11 -67.46
C SER A 57 27.30 -5.78 -68.85
N VAL A 58 26.85 -6.54 -69.85
CA VAL A 58 27.18 -6.26 -71.26
C VAL A 58 26.49 -4.99 -71.74
N ARG A 59 25.37 -4.62 -71.12
CA ARG A 59 24.58 -3.43 -71.49
C ARG A 59 25.12 -2.14 -70.87
N ASP A 60 25.64 -2.24 -69.65
CA ASP A 60 26.26 -1.12 -68.94
C ASP A 60 27.52 -1.61 -68.21
N PRO A 61 28.70 -1.50 -68.83
CA PRO A 61 29.95 -1.96 -68.24
C PRO A 61 30.34 -1.27 -66.92
N SER A 62 29.67 -0.18 -66.54
CA SER A 62 29.86 0.44 -65.22
C SER A 62 29.19 -0.34 -64.08
N LYS A 63 28.34 -1.33 -64.41
CA LYS A 63 27.69 -2.24 -63.47
C LYS A 63 28.43 -3.57 -63.46
N PHE A 64 29.20 -3.79 -62.40
CA PHE A 64 29.98 -4.99 -62.18
C PHE A 64 29.98 -5.34 -60.69
N GLY A 65 30.30 -6.59 -60.38
CA GLY A 65 30.35 -7.10 -59.01
C GLY A 65 31.33 -8.27 -58.90
N LEU A 66 31.75 -8.52 -57.66
CA LEU A 66 32.51 -9.70 -57.26
C LEU A 66 31.84 -10.23 -56.00
N ASP A 67 31.03 -11.27 -56.17
CA ASP A 67 30.20 -11.82 -55.10
C ASP A 67 30.76 -13.18 -54.66
N ALA A 68 30.89 -13.40 -53.35
CA ALA A 68 31.42 -14.64 -52.80
C ALA A 68 30.35 -15.74 -52.77
N PHE A 69 30.78 -16.99 -52.97
CA PHE A 69 29.95 -18.17 -52.75
C PHE A 69 30.00 -18.59 -51.28
N ASP A 70 28.95 -19.28 -50.84
CA ASP A 70 28.89 -20.03 -49.59
C ASP A 70 29.44 -21.45 -49.77
N ASP A 71 30.10 -21.95 -48.72
CA ASP A 71 30.67 -23.29 -48.67
C ASP A 71 29.57 -24.32 -48.34
N ILE A 72 29.22 -25.18 -49.28
CA ILE A 72 28.19 -26.22 -49.06
C ILE A 72 28.83 -27.54 -48.67
N ASP A 73 29.86 -27.97 -49.40
CA ASP A 73 30.69 -29.11 -49.04
C ASP A 73 32.10 -28.86 -49.56
N ILE A 74 32.84 -28.07 -48.78
CA ILE A 74 34.19 -27.62 -49.14
C ILE A 74 35.19 -28.78 -49.27
N THR A 75 34.94 -29.89 -48.57
CA THR A 75 35.76 -31.11 -48.65
C THR A 75 35.61 -31.83 -49.99
N LYS A 76 34.57 -31.47 -50.76
CA LYS A 76 34.31 -31.94 -52.13
C LYS A 76 34.36 -30.80 -53.17
N GLY A 77 34.83 -29.62 -52.76
CA GLY A 77 34.89 -28.42 -53.59
C GLY A 77 33.55 -27.91 -54.10
N ILE A 78 32.46 -28.09 -53.34
CA ILE A 78 31.11 -27.64 -53.71
C ILE A 78 30.76 -26.32 -53.03
N PHE A 79 30.40 -25.34 -53.85
CA PHE A 79 30.04 -23.99 -53.46
C PHE A 79 28.68 -23.60 -54.03
N GLU A 80 27.94 -22.73 -53.35
CA GLU A 80 26.63 -22.21 -53.77
C GLU A 80 26.57 -20.68 -53.65
N ILE A 81 25.89 -20.02 -54.58
CA ILE A 81 25.61 -18.58 -54.46
C ILE A 81 24.14 -18.32 -54.78
N GLU A 82 23.47 -17.54 -53.92
CA GLU A 82 22.21 -16.86 -54.27
C GLU A 82 22.55 -15.54 -54.97
N TYR A 83 21.96 -15.30 -56.13
CA TYR A 83 22.25 -14.09 -56.91
C TYR A 83 21.86 -12.82 -56.17
N THR A 84 22.84 -11.93 -55.97
CA THR A 84 22.65 -10.69 -55.21
C THR A 84 21.69 -9.73 -55.91
N SER A 85 21.07 -8.84 -55.14
CA SER A 85 20.23 -7.74 -55.65
C SER A 85 20.96 -6.87 -56.68
N GLY A 86 22.28 -6.73 -56.54
CA GLY A 86 23.15 -6.03 -57.49
C GLY A 86 23.16 -6.73 -58.85
N MET A 87 23.27 -8.06 -58.89
CA MET A 87 23.20 -8.83 -60.13
C MET A 87 21.79 -8.87 -60.72
N LEU A 88 20.77 -9.11 -59.88
CA LEU A 88 19.37 -9.31 -60.30
C LEU A 88 18.68 -8.06 -60.85
N THR A 89 19.18 -6.87 -60.51
CA THR A 89 18.66 -5.59 -61.05
C THR A 89 19.19 -5.29 -62.47
N ASN A 90 20.22 -6.00 -62.94
CA ASN A 90 20.83 -5.79 -64.25
C ASN A 90 20.25 -6.74 -65.32
N VAL A 91 19.03 -6.46 -65.76
CA VAL A 91 18.30 -7.27 -66.76
C VAL A 91 19.03 -7.29 -68.11
N GLY A 92 19.43 -8.48 -68.58
CA GLY A 92 20.17 -8.68 -69.82
C GLY A 92 21.36 -9.64 -69.69
N PRO A 93 22.20 -9.75 -70.73
CA PRO A 93 23.39 -10.60 -70.69
C PRO A 93 24.48 -9.98 -69.80
N LEU A 94 25.13 -10.84 -69.01
CA LEU A 94 26.30 -10.54 -68.18
C LEU A 94 27.49 -11.39 -68.67
N ASN A 95 28.67 -10.79 -68.70
CA ASN A 95 29.93 -11.54 -68.81
C ASN A 95 30.36 -11.92 -67.39
N ALA A 96 30.61 -13.20 -67.14
CA ALA A 96 30.96 -13.73 -65.83
C ALA A 96 32.25 -14.56 -65.86
N SER A 97 32.93 -14.64 -64.72
CA SER A 97 34.08 -15.51 -64.48
C SER A 97 34.09 -15.99 -63.03
N LEU A 98 34.63 -17.18 -62.79
CA LEU A 98 34.88 -17.69 -61.46
C LEU A 98 36.31 -17.36 -61.04
N GLN A 99 36.49 -16.97 -59.78
CA GLN A 99 37.80 -16.73 -59.18
C GLN A 99 37.93 -17.56 -57.90
N LEU A 100 38.84 -18.53 -57.90
CA LEU A 100 39.20 -19.33 -56.73
C LEU A 100 40.42 -18.72 -56.05
N VAL A 101 40.30 -18.38 -54.77
CA VAL A 101 41.34 -17.76 -53.96
C VAL A 101 41.82 -18.77 -52.92
N PRO A 102 43.09 -19.23 -52.98
CA PRO A 102 43.66 -20.10 -51.95
C PRO A 102 43.88 -19.35 -50.62
N PRO A 103 43.90 -20.05 -49.47
CA PRO A 103 44.23 -19.45 -48.18
C PRO A 103 45.67 -18.92 -48.18
N GLY A 104 45.88 -17.69 -47.71
CA GLY A 104 47.20 -17.04 -47.60
C GLY A 104 47.63 -16.23 -48.84
N GLU A 105 48.93 -16.07 -49.07
CA GLU A 105 49.50 -15.26 -50.18
C GLU A 105 49.48 -15.96 -51.56
N GLY A 106 48.61 -16.96 -51.74
CA GLY A 106 48.48 -17.67 -53.01
C GLY A 106 47.81 -16.80 -54.09
N ARG A 107 48.22 -16.99 -55.35
CA ARG A 107 47.63 -16.24 -56.47
C ARG A 107 46.23 -16.77 -56.80
N PRO A 108 45.22 -15.90 -56.99
CA PRO A 108 43.91 -16.33 -57.45
C PRO A 108 43.95 -17.04 -58.81
N ILE A 109 43.11 -18.07 -58.95
CA ILE A 109 42.92 -18.83 -60.18
C ILE A 109 41.59 -18.40 -60.79
N GLU A 110 41.61 -17.93 -62.03
CA GLU A 110 40.41 -17.47 -62.75
C GLU A 110 40.03 -18.43 -63.87
N SER A 111 38.72 -18.67 -64.02
CA SER A 111 38.14 -19.44 -65.12
C SER A 111 38.19 -18.67 -66.44
N ASN A 112 37.91 -19.35 -67.56
CA ASN A 112 37.49 -18.66 -68.77
C ASN A 112 36.16 -17.93 -68.54
N ASN A 113 35.94 -16.84 -69.28
CA ASN A 113 34.68 -16.10 -69.21
C ASN A 113 33.52 -16.94 -69.77
N PHE A 114 32.37 -16.85 -69.11
CA PHE A 114 31.10 -17.43 -69.54
C PHE A 114 29.98 -16.39 -69.48
N LYS A 115 28.80 -16.72 -70.01
CA LYS A 115 27.67 -15.79 -70.10
C LYS A 115 26.54 -16.20 -69.16
N LEU A 116 26.02 -15.22 -68.44
CA LEU A 116 24.76 -15.32 -67.69
C LEU A 116 23.73 -14.40 -68.32
N THR A 117 22.43 -14.71 -68.21
CA THR A 117 21.37 -13.83 -68.70
C THR A 117 20.30 -13.64 -67.62
N VAL A 118 20.16 -12.41 -67.13
CA VAL A 118 19.10 -12.04 -66.20
C VAL A 118 17.85 -11.70 -67.01
N LYS A 119 16.73 -12.38 -66.71
CA LYS A 119 15.43 -12.17 -67.36
C LYS A 119 14.41 -11.75 -66.31
N ASN A 120 13.51 -10.83 -66.67
CA ASN A 120 12.32 -10.57 -65.86
C ASN A 120 11.43 -11.82 -65.85
N SER A 121 10.95 -12.21 -64.68
CA SER A 121 9.95 -13.28 -64.57
C SER A 121 8.69 -12.90 -65.35
N ALA A 122 8.13 -13.84 -66.09
CA ALA A 122 6.86 -13.65 -66.83
C ALA A 122 5.62 -13.72 -65.93
N ILE A 123 5.79 -13.98 -64.62
CA ILE A 123 4.71 -14.20 -63.66
C ILE A 123 4.70 -13.04 -62.64
N ASN A 124 3.50 -12.51 -62.38
CA ASN A 124 3.21 -11.43 -61.44
C ASN A 124 3.92 -11.68 -60.07
N PRO A 125 4.72 -10.74 -59.55
CA PRO A 125 5.42 -10.87 -58.27
C PRO A 125 4.51 -11.09 -57.05
N GLU A 126 3.19 -10.90 -57.17
CA GLU A 126 2.21 -11.21 -56.12
C GLU A 126 1.86 -12.71 -55.99
N ALA A 127 2.33 -13.57 -56.90
CA ALA A 127 1.93 -14.98 -56.95
C ALA A 127 2.82 -15.95 -56.16
N ILE A 128 3.86 -15.48 -55.44
CA ILE A 128 4.75 -16.36 -54.65
C ILE A 128 4.38 -16.26 -53.16
N GLN A 129 3.33 -16.97 -52.75
CA GLN A 129 3.17 -17.41 -51.35
C GLN A 129 4.02 -18.68 -51.15
N GLY A 130 5.31 -18.53 -50.83
CA GLY A 130 6.19 -19.69 -50.63
C GLY A 130 7.43 -19.48 -49.76
N GLU A 131 8.17 -18.37 -49.91
CA GLU A 131 9.44 -18.17 -49.16
C GLU A 131 9.34 -17.18 -48.00
N THR A 132 8.41 -16.22 -48.05
CA THR A 132 8.24 -15.18 -47.02
C THR A 132 7.78 -15.77 -45.69
N SER A 133 7.00 -16.85 -45.72
CA SER A 133 6.52 -17.56 -44.54
C SER A 133 7.62 -18.35 -43.80
N PHE A 134 8.65 -18.82 -44.51
CA PHE A 134 9.75 -19.57 -43.89
C PHE A 134 10.76 -18.64 -43.21
N LYS A 135 11.12 -17.51 -43.86
CA LYS A 135 11.93 -16.45 -43.23
C LYS A 135 11.22 -15.78 -42.05
N ALA A 136 9.89 -15.63 -42.10
CA ALA A 136 9.12 -15.13 -40.98
C ALA A 136 9.16 -16.09 -39.77
N LEU A 137 9.12 -17.41 -40.02
CA LEU A 137 9.21 -18.41 -38.95
C LEU A 137 10.63 -18.50 -38.36
N GLU A 138 11.66 -18.39 -39.19
CA GLU A 138 13.05 -18.37 -38.74
C GLU A 138 13.38 -17.12 -37.93
N ASN A 139 12.91 -15.94 -38.37
CA ASN A 139 13.02 -14.69 -37.62
C ASN A 139 12.26 -14.76 -36.29
N ALA A 140 11.05 -15.32 -36.29
CA ALA A 140 10.29 -15.54 -35.05
C ALA A 140 11.03 -16.47 -34.09
N LEU A 141 11.73 -17.50 -34.58
CA LEU A 141 12.51 -18.41 -33.74
C LEU A 141 13.75 -17.73 -33.14
N VAL A 142 14.45 -16.90 -33.92
CA VAL A 142 15.56 -16.08 -33.41
C VAL A 142 15.07 -15.09 -32.36
N GLU A 143 13.90 -14.48 -32.58
CA GLU A 143 13.29 -13.55 -31.64
C GLU A 143 12.88 -14.25 -30.33
N VAL A 144 12.26 -15.43 -30.40
CA VAL A 144 11.90 -16.25 -29.23
C VAL A 144 13.15 -16.63 -28.42
N ASN A 145 14.25 -17.00 -29.07
CA ASN A 145 15.51 -17.27 -28.38
C ASN A 145 16.09 -16.00 -27.73
N GLY A 146 15.95 -14.84 -28.37
CA GLY A 146 16.29 -13.54 -27.79
C GLY A 146 15.42 -13.17 -26.58
N TRP A 147 14.12 -13.49 -26.61
CA TRP A 147 13.21 -13.32 -25.47
C TRP A 147 13.58 -14.23 -24.30
N ASN A 148 13.93 -15.50 -24.55
CA ASN A 148 14.39 -16.41 -23.50
C ASN A 148 15.64 -15.89 -22.78
N ALA A 149 16.65 -15.41 -23.53
CA ALA A 149 17.85 -14.83 -22.92
C ALA A 149 17.55 -13.57 -22.08
N ARG A 150 16.56 -12.76 -22.48
CA ARG A 150 16.12 -11.58 -21.70
C ARG A 150 15.36 -11.98 -20.44
N ILE A 151 14.52 -13.01 -20.53
CA ILE A 151 13.81 -13.57 -19.38
C ILE A 151 14.83 -14.10 -18.36
N ASP A 152 15.85 -14.83 -18.80
CA ASP A 152 16.90 -15.35 -17.92
C ASP A 152 17.65 -14.23 -17.17
N VAL A 153 17.97 -13.12 -17.85
CA VAL A 153 18.60 -11.95 -17.23
C VAL A 153 17.68 -11.28 -16.20
N ILE A 154 16.39 -11.15 -16.52
CA ILE A 154 15.39 -10.58 -15.60
C ILE A 154 15.19 -11.50 -14.40
N GLU A 155 15.12 -12.81 -14.59
CA GLU A 155 15.04 -13.79 -13.51
C GLU A 155 16.26 -13.71 -12.59
N GLN A 156 17.46 -13.50 -13.15
CA GLN A 156 18.67 -13.33 -12.36
C GLN A 156 18.66 -12.01 -11.58
N ASP A 157 18.21 -10.89 -12.18
CA ASP A 157 18.04 -9.61 -11.46
C ASP A 157 17.03 -9.73 -10.30
N PHE A 158 15.91 -10.45 -10.51
CA PHE A 158 14.94 -10.71 -9.44
C PHE A 158 15.55 -11.54 -8.31
N LYS A 159 16.36 -12.57 -8.63
CA LYS A 159 17.07 -13.38 -7.63
C LYS A 159 18.06 -12.53 -6.84
N ASP A 160 18.91 -11.76 -7.52
CA ASP A 160 19.92 -10.91 -6.88
C ASP A 160 19.28 -9.84 -5.97
N ARG A 161 18.15 -9.27 -6.39
CA ARG A 161 17.38 -8.31 -5.59
C ARG A 161 16.66 -8.95 -4.40
N ALA A 162 16.15 -10.18 -4.58
CA ALA A 162 15.57 -10.95 -3.48
C ALA A 162 16.64 -11.29 -2.44
N ASP A 163 17.82 -11.75 -2.86
CA ASP A 163 18.95 -12.04 -1.97
C ASP A 163 19.46 -10.79 -1.24
N ALA A 164 19.50 -9.64 -1.92
CA ALA A 164 19.84 -8.35 -1.30
C ALA A 164 18.80 -7.91 -0.27
N LEU A 165 17.51 -8.17 -0.51
CA LEU A 165 16.43 -7.86 0.41
C LEU A 165 16.47 -8.78 1.65
N ASP A 166 16.69 -10.08 1.45
CA ASP A 166 16.86 -11.07 2.51
C ASP A 166 18.10 -10.77 3.36
N GLY A 167 19.19 -10.29 2.76
CA GLY A 167 20.38 -9.83 3.50
C GLY A 167 20.13 -8.58 4.35
N ALA A 168 19.24 -7.68 3.92
CA ALA A 168 18.92 -6.44 4.63
C ALA A 168 17.89 -6.60 5.74
N TYR A 169 17.02 -7.62 5.66
CA TYR A 169 15.93 -7.85 6.61
C TYR A 169 16.40 -8.08 8.06
N PRO A 170 17.42 -8.93 8.36
CA PRO A 170 17.90 -9.15 9.73
C PRO A 170 18.46 -7.88 10.39
N VAL A 171 19.13 -7.03 9.61
CA VAL A 171 19.71 -5.78 10.11
C VAL A 171 18.61 -4.79 10.51
N ARG A 172 17.57 -4.66 9.68
CA ARG A 172 16.42 -3.80 9.96
C ARG A 172 15.58 -4.32 11.13
N LEU A 173 15.40 -5.64 11.22
CA LEU A 173 14.70 -6.29 12.33
C LEU A 173 15.43 -6.03 13.65
N THR A 174 16.75 -6.24 13.69
CA THR A 174 17.57 -5.99 14.89
C THR A 174 17.50 -4.52 15.34
N ALA A 175 17.55 -3.58 14.38
CA ALA A 175 17.44 -2.15 14.69
C ALA A 175 16.05 -1.76 15.20
N ALA A 176 14.99 -2.38 14.67
CA ALA A 176 13.63 -2.19 15.14
C ALA A 176 13.43 -2.76 16.55
N GLU A 177 13.92 -3.97 16.83
CA GLU A 177 13.86 -4.61 18.15
C GLU A 177 14.58 -3.78 19.22
N GLN A 178 15.76 -3.24 18.91
CA GLN A 178 16.48 -2.33 19.82
C GLN A 178 15.70 -1.04 20.09
N SER A 179 15.01 -0.50 19.08
CA SER A 179 14.20 0.71 19.21
C SER A 179 12.95 0.47 20.05
N VAL A 180 12.28 -0.69 19.89
CA VAL A 180 11.12 -1.08 20.69
C VAL A 180 11.51 -1.24 22.16
N ALA A 181 12.61 -1.95 22.46
CA ALA A 181 13.08 -2.14 23.83
C ALA A 181 13.40 -0.80 24.53
N ALA A 182 13.97 0.17 23.80
CA ALA A 182 14.23 1.51 24.33
C ALA A 182 12.94 2.28 24.65
N VAL A 183 11.91 2.15 23.81
CA VAL A 183 10.58 2.78 24.04
C VAL A 183 9.86 2.11 25.20
N GLU A 184 9.89 0.78 25.31
CA GLU A 184 9.28 0.05 26.44
C GLU A 184 9.89 0.45 27.78
N ALA A 185 11.21 0.65 27.84
CA ALA A 185 11.88 1.15 29.05
C ALA A 185 11.40 2.57 29.43
N GLN A 186 11.17 3.44 28.44
CA GLN A 186 10.62 4.79 28.68
C GLN A 186 9.16 4.75 29.14
N VAL A 187 8.32 3.92 28.52
CA VAL A 187 6.91 3.76 28.89
C VAL A 187 6.77 3.19 30.31
N ASN A 188 7.61 2.23 30.69
CA ASN A 188 7.63 1.68 32.04
C ASN A 188 8.01 2.73 33.10
N LEU A 189 8.89 3.69 32.77
CA LEU A 189 9.19 4.83 33.64
C LEU A 189 8.00 5.81 33.77
N LEU A 190 7.23 5.98 32.71
CA LEU A 190 6.04 6.86 32.69
C LEU A 190 4.84 6.26 33.44
N ASN A 191 4.69 4.94 33.44
CA ASN A 191 3.55 4.24 34.04
C ASN A 191 3.75 3.86 35.52
N ARG A 192 4.86 4.26 36.16
CA ARG A 192 5.05 4.02 37.60
C ARG A 192 4.10 4.90 38.39
N GLY A 193 3.09 4.30 39.02
CA GLY A 193 2.15 5.01 39.87
C GLY A 193 2.85 5.66 41.08
N LEU A 194 2.20 6.66 41.68
CA LEU A 194 2.63 7.24 42.95
C LEU A 194 2.15 6.35 44.11
N GLY A 195 3.10 5.91 44.93
CA GLY A 195 2.86 5.33 46.24
C GLY A 195 2.60 6.39 47.31
N GLU A 196 2.59 5.96 48.57
CA GLU A 196 2.37 6.87 49.70
C GLU A 196 3.55 7.82 49.92
N THR A 197 3.25 9.01 50.48
CA THR A 197 4.27 9.97 50.92
C THR A 197 4.90 9.51 52.23
N MET A 198 6.21 9.31 52.20
CA MET A 198 7.01 8.90 53.34
C MET A 198 7.52 10.10 54.13
N PRO A 199 7.52 10.03 55.48
CA PRO A 199 7.99 11.12 56.34
C PRO A 199 9.50 11.34 56.23
N THR A 200 10.29 10.26 56.15
CA THR A 200 11.75 10.28 56.04
C THR A 200 12.24 9.21 55.06
N MET A 201 13.47 9.39 54.55
CA MET A 201 14.14 8.35 53.75
C MET A 201 14.29 7.04 54.52
N ALA A 202 14.59 7.11 55.82
CA ALA A 202 14.67 5.92 56.68
C ALA A 202 13.34 5.15 56.75
N SER A 203 12.20 5.85 56.74
CA SER A 203 10.88 5.23 56.73
C SER A 203 10.60 4.53 55.40
N LEU A 204 11.03 5.12 54.28
CA LEU A 204 10.94 4.49 52.96
C LEU A 204 11.73 3.19 52.89
N LEU A 205 12.99 3.20 53.34
CA LEU A 205 13.83 2.00 53.37
C LEU A 205 13.27 0.92 54.31
N ALA A 206 12.65 1.31 55.42
CA ALA A 206 12.05 0.37 56.37
C ALA A 206 10.77 -0.29 55.82
N ALA A 207 9.91 0.48 55.15
CA ALA A 207 8.67 -0.03 54.57
C ALA A 207 8.91 -0.87 53.31
N TYR A 208 9.89 -0.49 52.48
CA TYR A 208 10.18 -1.12 51.20
C TYR A 208 11.69 -1.45 51.04
N PRO A 209 12.20 -2.41 51.84
CA PRO A 209 13.63 -2.72 51.89
C PRO A 209 14.17 -3.36 50.59
N THR A 210 13.31 -3.97 49.79
CA THR A 210 13.65 -4.58 48.49
C THR A 210 13.12 -3.77 47.29
N GLY A 211 12.67 -2.54 47.53
CA GLY A 211 12.06 -1.68 46.53
C GLY A 211 10.54 -1.82 46.39
N ASP A 212 9.96 -0.92 45.60
CA ASP A 212 8.59 -0.96 45.08
C ASP A 212 8.62 -0.59 43.59
N THR A 213 7.63 -1.06 42.85
CA THR A 213 7.35 -0.68 41.45
C THR A 213 6.82 0.74 41.30
N ARG A 214 6.40 1.37 42.41
CA ARG A 214 5.85 2.72 42.49
C ARG A 214 6.89 3.76 42.92
N ASP A 215 6.64 5.01 42.59
CA ASP A 215 7.42 6.15 43.06
C ASP A 215 6.90 6.64 44.41
N HIS A 216 7.78 7.00 45.33
CA HIS A 216 7.40 7.52 46.64
C HIS A 216 7.93 8.92 46.85
N ILE A 217 7.16 9.77 47.54
CA ILE A 217 7.60 11.12 47.90
C ILE A 217 8.16 11.09 49.32
N VAL A 218 9.36 11.62 49.54
CA VAL A 218 9.91 11.81 50.90
C VAL A 218 9.78 13.28 51.26
N ALA A 219 8.92 13.58 52.24
CA ALA A 219 8.62 14.96 52.61
C ALA A 219 9.78 15.64 53.34
N GLY A 220 10.48 14.92 54.23
CA GLY A 220 11.64 15.43 54.99
C GLY A 220 11.33 16.57 55.97
N ASN A 221 10.12 17.13 56.01
CA ASN A 221 9.75 18.30 56.83
C ASN A 221 9.51 17.94 58.32
N ILE A 222 10.53 17.41 59.01
CA ILE A 222 10.42 16.97 60.41
C ILE A 222 11.33 17.78 61.31
N ALA A 223 10.74 18.40 62.34
CA ALA A 223 11.47 19.09 63.39
C ALA A 223 12.19 18.10 64.32
N GLU A 224 13.44 18.41 64.67
CA GLU A 224 14.21 17.63 65.65
C GLU A 224 13.55 17.70 67.03
N VAL A 225 13.46 16.55 67.71
CA VAL A 225 12.94 16.44 69.07
C VAL A 225 13.96 15.77 69.96
N ASP A 226 14.44 16.52 70.96
CA ASP A 226 15.39 16.05 71.96
C ASP A 226 14.73 16.00 73.33
N THR A 227 14.97 14.92 74.06
CA THR A 227 14.39 14.71 75.38
C THR A 227 15.50 14.69 76.44
N LEU A 228 15.43 15.59 77.42
CA LEU A 228 16.29 15.60 78.60
C LEU A 228 15.53 15.02 79.80
N THR A 229 16.05 13.96 80.41
CA THR A 229 15.46 13.38 81.62
C THR A 229 16.34 13.69 82.82
N VAL A 230 15.78 14.36 83.84
CA VAL A 230 16.47 14.69 85.08
C VAL A 230 16.29 13.54 86.08
N THR A 231 17.40 12.99 86.58
CA THR A 231 17.40 11.87 87.53
C THR A 231 17.96 12.23 88.91
N ALA A 232 18.64 13.38 89.05
CA ALA A 232 19.07 13.91 90.35
C ALA A 232 18.94 15.43 90.43
N ILE A 233 18.58 15.92 91.61
CA ILE A 233 18.43 17.35 91.94
C ILE A 233 19.78 18.00 92.29
N PRO A 234 19.90 19.34 92.28
CA PRO A 234 21.13 19.98 92.73
C PRO A 234 21.39 19.69 94.22
N THR A 235 22.64 19.47 94.58
CA THR A 235 23.14 19.38 95.97
C THR A 235 23.87 20.64 96.40
N THR A 236 24.20 21.53 95.46
CA THR A 236 24.90 22.79 95.73
C THR A 236 24.41 23.85 94.73
N ALA A 237 24.22 25.09 95.21
CA ALA A 237 23.82 26.19 94.34
C ALA A 237 24.90 26.50 93.30
N GLY A 238 24.49 26.76 92.07
CA GLY A 238 25.42 27.01 90.96
C GLY A 238 24.71 27.02 89.62
N ASN A 239 25.47 26.85 88.54
CA ASN A 239 24.93 26.93 87.18
C ASN A 239 24.99 25.56 86.49
N ILE A 240 23.89 25.19 85.84
CA ILE A 240 23.85 24.13 84.84
C ILE A 240 23.85 24.75 83.43
N THR A 241 24.35 24.02 82.45
CA THR A 241 24.32 24.42 81.05
C THR A 241 23.58 23.38 80.23
N VAL A 242 22.57 23.83 79.48
CA VAL A 242 21.88 23.06 78.46
C VAL A 242 22.34 23.59 77.10
N THR A 243 22.94 22.74 76.30
CA THR A 243 23.44 23.07 74.95
C THR A 243 22.53 22.45 73.91
N LEU A 244 21.87 23.27 73.09
CA LEU A 244 21.04 22.81 71.98
C LEU A 244 21.59 23.38 70.67
N ASN A 245 21.83 22.53 69.68
CA ASN A 245 22.42 22.94 68.40
C ASN A 245 23.71 23.78 68.55
N GLY A 246 24.55 23.44 69.53
CA GLY A 246 25.79 24.18 69.84
C GLY A 246 25.61 25.53 70.55
N VAL A 247 24.40 25.90 70.95
CA VAL A 247 24.12 27.13 71.69
C VAL A 247 23.89 26.81 73.17
N ASP A 248 24.72 27.40 74.03
CA ASP A 248 24.66 27.20 75.48
C ASP A 248 23.61 28.10 76.13
N LYS A 249 22.80 27.49 77.00
CA LYS A 249 21.91 28.18 77.93
C LYS A 249 22.30 27.86 79.36
N VAL A 250 22.82 28.87 80.05
CA VAL A 250 23.19 28.78 81.46
C VAL A 250 21.97 29.06 82.33
N ILE A 251 21.71 28.20 83.31
CA ILE A 251 20.56 28.27 84.22
C ILE A 251 21.07 28.10 85.65
N ALA A 252 20.76 29.07 86.52
CA ALA A 252 21.10 28.99 87.94
C ALA A 252 20.14 28.03 88.66
N VAL A 253 20.68 27.14 89.48
CA VAL A 253 19.95 26.16 90.29
C VAL A 253 20.33 26.31 91.75
N ASP A 254 19.37 26.04 92.64
CA ASP A 254 19.55 26.11 94.08
C ASP A 254 18.88 24.89 94.76
N PRO A 255 19.61 24.09 95.55
CA PRO A 255 19.02 22.98 96.32
C PRO A 255 17.88 23.40 97.25
N ALA A 256 17.83 24.66 97.69
CA ALA A 256 16.74 25.18 98.52
C ALA A 256 15.43 25.40 97.75
N VAL A 257 15.49 25.55 96.41
CA VAL A 257 14.33 25.84 95.56
C VAL A 257 13.95 24.64 94.70
N GLN A 258 14.90 24.00 94.02
CA GLN A 258 14.66 22.83 93.18
C GLN A 258 14.79 21.53 93.99
N THR A 259 13.88 21.32 94.93
CA THR A 259 13.88 20.17 95.88
C THR A 259 13.38 18.86 95.28
N THR A 260 12.86 18.88 94.05
CA THR A 260 12.43 17.68 93.31
C THR A 260 12.88 17.76 91.85
N THR A 261 13.04 16.61 91.20
CA THR A 261 13.41 16.55 89.77
C THR A 261 12.35 17.22 88.89
N THR A 262 11.07 17.17 89.29
CA THR A 262 9.97 17.90 88.63
C THR A 262 10.12 19.41 88.75
N LEU A 263 10.50 19.94 89.93
CA LEU A 263 10.73 21.38 90.11
C LEU A 263 11.94 21.85 89.28
N LEU A 264 13.02 21.06 89.24
CA LEU A 264 14.18 21.34 88.39
C LEU A 264 13.82 21.32 86.90
N ALA A 265 13.11 20.29 86.43
CA ALA A 265 12.65 20.22 85.04
C ALA A 265 11.69 21.36 84.68
N THR A 266 10.87 21.81 85.63
CA THR A 266 9.98 22.97 85.45
C THR A 266 10.76 24.28 85.32
N LEU A 267 11.80 24.47 86.12
CA LEU A 267 12.72 25.61 85.96
C LEU A 267 13.38 25.60 84.58
N ILE A 268 13.88 24.44 84.14
CA ILE A 268 14.51 24.30 82.82
C ILE A 268 13.51 24.60 81.70
N ARG A 269 12.29 24.04 81.76
CA ARG A 269 11.20 24.33 80.79
C ARG A 269 10.83 25.81 80.73
N GLY A 270 10.87 26.51 81.87
CA GLY A 270 10.52 27.93 81.97
C GLY A 270 11.54 28.89 81.34
N ASN A 271 12.69 28.39 80.87
CA ASN A 271 13.67 29.19 80.15
C ASN A 271 13.39 29.22 78.64
N THR A 272 13.79 30.31 77.97
CA THR A 272 13.75 30.41 76.51
C THR A 272 15.02 29.83 75.88
N PHE A 273 14.84 29.00 74.86
CA PHE A 273 15.90 28.41 74.04
C PHE A 273 15.70 28.86 72.59
N THR A 274 16.67 29.58 72.03
CA THR A 274 16.53 30.14 70.67
C THR A 274 16.39 29.04 69.63
N GLY A 275 15.30 29.06 68.85
CA GLY A 275 15.02 28.05 67.83
C GLY A 275 14.45 26.74 68.35
N TRP A 276 14.01 26.69 69.62
CA TRP A 276 13.41 25.52 70.24
C TRP A 276 12.19 25.90 71.08
N THR A 277 11.21 25.00 71.12
CA THR A 277 10.08 25.06 72.05
C THR A 277 10.27 24.00 73.12
N THR A 278 9.93 24.33 74.36
CA THR A 278 10.07 23.43 75.52
C THR A 278 8.71 22.88 75.94
N GLY A 279 8.68 21.57 76.19
CA GLY A 279 7.50 20.83 76.66
C GLY A 279 7.90 19.69 77.60
N GLY A 280 7.03 18.69 77.72
CA GLY A 280 7.21 17.55 78.62
C GLY A 280 6.62 17.76 80.02
N THR A 281 6.57 16.69 80.80
CA THR A 281 5.91 16.65 82.11
C THR A 281 6.78 15.98 83.15
N GLY A 282 6.58 16.29 84.44
CA GLY A 282 7.38 15.71 85.52
C GLY A 282 8.87 16.07 85.35
N ALA A 283 9.73 15.06 85.50
CA ALA A 283 11.19 15.16 85.37
C ALA A 283 11.72 15.17 83.91
N VAL A 284 10.83 15.05 82.92
CA VAL A 284 11.19 14.97 81.50
C VAL A 284 10.94 16.30 80.80
N ILE A 285 11.95 16.80 80.11
CA ILE A 285 11.88 18.01 79.27
C ILE A 285 12.00 17.57 77.82
N THR A 286 11.08 18.06 76.98
CA THR A 286 11.15 17.86 75.53
C THR A 286 11.51 19.19 74.87
N PHE A 287 12.50 19.19 74.00
CA PHE A 287 12.90 20.31 73.17
C PHE A 287 12.51 19.98 71.73
N THR A 288 11.60 20.75 71.14
CA THR A 288 11.22 20.60 69.73
C THR A 288 11.74 21.78 68.95
N ALA A 289 12.59 21.52 67.95
CA ALA A 289 13.16 22.55 67.11
C ALA A 289 12.03 23.31 66.39
N THR A 290 12.19 24.62 66.21
CA THR A 290 11.18 25.43 65.50
C THR A 290 11.28 25.32 63.99
N THR A 291 12.33 24.67 63.47
CA THR A 291 12.48 24.40 62.03
C THR A 291 12.86 22.94 61.81
N ALA A 292 12.34 22.37 60.72
CA ALA A 292 12.67 21.05 60.22
C ALA A 292 14.05 21.06 59.56
N VAL A 293 15.09 20.77 60.32
CA VAL A 293 16.47 20.56 59.86
C VAL A 293 17.19 19.72 60.92
N THR A 294 18.11 18.86 60.52
CA THR A 294 19.00 18.15 61.45
C THR A 294 19.79 19.13 62.30
N ARG A 295 19.82 18.93 63.63
CA ARG A 295 20.60 19.76 64.56
C ARG A 295 21.80 18.99 65.11
N THR A 296 22.76 19.75 65.60
CA THR A 296 23.90 19.16 66.32
C THR A 296 23.40 18.55 67.62
N ALA A 297 23.93 17.36 67.98
CA ALA A 297 23.51 16.63 69.16
C ALA A 297 23.53 17.50 70.43
N PRO A 298 22.48 17.43 71.27
CA PRO A 298 22.37 18.23 72.47
C PRO A 298 23.35 17.76 73.54
N ALA A 299 23.74 18.66 74.44
CA ALA A 299 24.61 18.35 75.56
C ALA A 299 24.10 18.96 76.87
N PHE A 300 24.41 18.31 77.98
CA PHE A 300 24.08 18.77 79.32
C PHE A 300 25.34 18.79 80.19
N ALA A 301 25.60 19.90 80.86
CA ALA A 301 26.69 20.04 81.82
C ALA A 301 26.16 20.52 83.16
N ALA A 302 26.34 19.68 84.19
CA ALA A 302 25.88 19.98 85.54
C ALA A 302 26.85 20.85 86.35
N ALA A 303 28.09 21.02 85.88
CA ALA A 303 29.20 21.56 86.68
C ALA A 303 29.28 20.87 88.07
N ALA A 304 29.66 21.59 89.12
CA ALA A 304 29.73 21.07 90.49
C ALA A 304 28.37 21.04 91.24
N THR A 305 27.25 21.21 90.55
CA THR A 305 25.92 21.34 91.20
C THR A 305 25.32 20.03 91.69
N GLY A 306 25.82 18.88 91.23
CA GLY A 306 25.29 17.55 91.58
C GLY A 306 24.07 17.10 90.77
N VAL A 307 23.56 17.92 89.85
CA VAL A 307 22.45 17.55 88.96
C VAL A 307 22.86 16.42 88.02
N ILE A 308 21.98 15.43 87.82
CA ILE A 308 22.15 14.38 86.82
C ILE A 308 20.99 14.47 85.84
N ALA A 309 21.30 14.63 84.56
CA ALA A 309 20.32 14.58 83.49
C ALA A 309 20.97 14.03 82.20
N ALA A 310 20.18 13.35 81.38
CA ALA A 310 20.65 12.74 80.14
C ALA A 310 19.73 13.07 78.95
N PHE A 311 20.36 13.36 77.81
CA PHE A 311 19.66 13.61 76.55
C PHE A 311 19.44 12.31 75.77
N VAL A 312 18.29 12.24 75.09
CA VAL A 312 17.98 11.28 74.04
C VAL A 312 17.45 12.04 72.84
N ARG A 313 18.10 11.88 71.69
CA ARG A 313 17.55 12.38 70.41
C ARG A 313 16.38 11.48 70.03
N THR A 314 15.18 12.00 70.23
CA THR A 314 13.93 11.23 70.11
C THR A 314 13.43 11.22 68.67
N VAL A 315 13.61 12.33 67.96
CA VAL A 315 13.36 12.46 66.52
C VAL A 315 14.53 13.23 65.93
N ILE A 316 15.19 12.68 64.92
CA ILE A 316 16.22 13.42 64.17
C ILE A 316 15.52 14.36 63.21
N GLY A 317 15.90 15.64 63.20
CA GLY A 317 15.33 16.58 62.24
C GLY A 317 15.77 16.26 60.82
N GLU A 318 14.89 16.46 59.85
CA GLU A 318 15.21 16.39 58.42
C GLU A 318 14.74 17.71 57.79
N ALA A 319 15.40 18.16 56.72
CA ALA A 319 14.97 19.36 56.01
C ALA A 319 13.83 19.01 55.04
N PRO A 320 12.88 19.93 54.75
CA PRO A 320 11.90 19.74 53.71
C PRO A 320 12.59 19.34 52.40
N ASN A 321 12.33 18.11 51.98
CA ASN A 321 12.94 17.51 50.82
C ASN A 321 11.89 17.49 49.71
N TYR A 322 10.71 16.90 49.97
CA TYR A 322 9.67 16.66 48.96
C TYR A 322 10.26 16.08 47.67
N HIS A 323 11.28 15.24 47.75
CA HIS A 323 11.86 14.62 46.56
C HIS A 323 11.13 13.31 46.25
N ARG A 324 11.05 12.99 44.97
CA ARG A 324 10.51 11.72 44.48
C ARG A 324 11.62 10.69 44.43
N TYR A 325 11.42 9.54 45.06
CA TYR A 325 12.35 8.41 45.06
C TYR A 325 11.75 7.23 44.30
N PHE A 326 12.57 6.55 43.51
CA PHE A 326 12.17 5.37 42.75
C PHE A 326 13.18 4.23 42.88
N TRP A 327 12.70 2.99 42.78
CA TRP A 327 13.56 1.82 42.81
C TRP A 327 14.16 1.55 41.44
N ASN A 328 15.49 1.40 41.36
CA ASN A 328 16.20 1.12 40.11
C ASN A 328 16.61 -0.36 39.93
N GLY A 329 16.14 -1.25 40.82
CA GLY A 329 16.51 -2.66 40.87
C GLY A 329 17.56 -3.01 41.94
N THR A 330 18.35 -2.03 42.40
CA THR A 330 19.39 -2.23 43.43
C THR A 330 19.30 -1.26 44.61
N ALA A 331 18.81 -0.03 44.39
CA ALA A 331 18.67 0.98 45.43
C ALA A 331 17.55 1.98 45.12
N TRP A 332 17.07 2.66 46.18
CA TRP A 332 16.22 3.84 46.06
C TRP A 332 17.04 5.01 45.50
N THR A 333 16.63 5.51 44.35
CA THR A 333 17.29 6.60 43.62
C THR A 333 16.48 7.88 43.74
N ASP A 334 17.16 9.00 44.00
CA ASP A 334 16.54 10.33 44.02
C ASP A 334 16.21 10.77 42.59
N GLY A 335 14.92 10.99 42.35
CA GLY A 335 14.35 11.48 41.09
C GLY A 335 14.07 12.99 41.07
N GLY A 336 14.56 13.73 42.07
CA GLY A 336 14.50 15.18 42.20
C GLY A 336 13.28 15.73 42.95
N ALA A 337 13.24 17.05 43.11
CA ALA A 337 12.17 17.77 43.79
C ALA A 337 10.80 17.54 43.15
N TYR A 338 9.89 17.00 43.94
CA TYR A 338 8.48 16.88 43.62
C TYR A 338 7.77 18.16 44.08
N GLN A 339 7.44 19.02 43.12
CA GLN A 339 6.53 20.14 43.37
C GLN A 339 5.10 19.63 43.20
N ALA A 340 4.37 19.50 44.31
CA ALA A 340 2.92 19.41 44.24
C ALA A 340 2.40 20.71 43.62
N ILE A 341 1.58 20.62 42.57
CA ILE A 341 0.90 21.77 42.01
C ILE A 341 -0.14 22.21 43.06
N GLU A 342 0.25 23.11 43.97
CA GLU A 342 -0.70 23.81 44.82
C GLU A 342 -1.40 24.88 43.98
N SER A 343 -2.53 24.53 43.38
CA SER A 343 -3.63 25.47 43.13
C SER A 343 -4.77 24.78 42.41
N ASN A 344 -5.95 25.35 42.59
CA ASN A 344 -7.12 25.24 41.72
C ASN A 344 -6.84 25.78 40.29
N THR A 345 -5.70 25.42 39.71
CA THR A 345 -5.35 25.68 38.32
C THR A 345 -5.29 24.31 37.66
N GLU A 346 -6.32 24.03 36.87
CA GLU A 346 -6.52 22.83 36.05
C GLU A 346 -5.20 22.18 35.63
N ILE A 347 -4.95 21.01 36.21
CA ILE A 347 -4.15 19.97 35.56
C ILE A 347 -4.91 19.60 34.28
N LYS A 348 -4.39 20.01 33.13
CA LYS A 348 -4.68 19.36 31.86
C LYS A 348 -3.38 18.85 31.27
N ASP A 349 -3.35 17.54 31.01
CA ASP A 349 -2.33 16.81 30.27
C ASP A 349 -0.88 16.94 30.77
N SER A 350 -0.68 16.78 32.08
CA SER A 350 0.55 16.19 32.65
C SER A 350 1.89 16.84 32.28
N ARG A 351 2.01 18.18 32.14
CA ARG A 351 3.33 18.84 32.00
C ARG A 351 3.43 20.19 32.74
N ILE A 352 4.48 20.33 33.57
CA ILE A 352 4.89 21.57 34.27
C ILE A 352 5.95 22.29 33.43
N SER A 353 5.84 23.61 33.22
CA SER A 353 6.96 24.42 32.72
C SER A 353 7.39 25.47 33.75
N VAL A 354 8.60 25.31 34.29
CA VAL A 354 9.36 26.36 34.97
C VAL A 354 10.21 27.07 33.92
N THR A 355 10.27 28.41 33.98
CA THR A 355 10.87 29.31 32.97
C THR A 355 10.16 29.28 31.61
N GLY A 356 9.20 30.19 31.47
CA GLY A 356 8.45 30.41 30.24
C GLY A 356 9.39 30.71 29.06
N THR A 357 9.63 29.70 28.23
CA THR A 357 9.47 29.65 26.76
C THR A 357 10.14 28.36 26.28
N ILE A 358 9.41 27.49 25.59
CA ILE A 358 9.72 26.93 24.24
C ILE A 358 8.62 25.92 23.85
N TYR A 359 8.38 25.91 22.55
CA TYR A 359 7.23 25.46 21.79
C TYR A 359 7.20 23.97 21.42
N SER A 360 5.99 23.60 20.96
CA SER A 360 5.62 22.47 20.07
C SER A 360 5.49 21.11 20.74
N SER A 361 4.50 20.29 20.43
CA SER A 361 3.76 20.04 19.18
C SER A 361 2.31 19.66 19.54
N SER A 362 1.25 19.90 18.77
CA SER A 362 1.06 20.09 17.33
C SER A 362 -0.35 20.68 17.09
N GLY A 363 -0.50 21.60 16.13
CA GLY A 363 -1.77 21.78 15.40
C GLY A 363 -2.59 23.08 15.55
N GLU A 364 -2.48 23.84 16.64
CA GLU A 364 -3.42 24.97 16.88
C GLU A 364 -2.79 26.37 16.90
N ALA A 365 -1.51 26.52 17.20
CA ALA A 365 -0.86 27.83 17.28
C ALA A 365 -0.68 28.55 15.92
N ILE A 366 -0.78 27.84 14.79
CA ILE A 366 -0.66 28.44 13.45
C ILE A 366 -1.98 29.07 12.97
N ARG A 367 -3.13 28.71 13.57
CA ARG A 367 -4.44 29.21 13.10
C ARG A 367 -4.96 30.44 13.82
N ALA A 368 -4.56 30.70 15.07
CA ALA A 368 -5.10 31.81 15.85
C ALA A 368 -4.48 33.19 15.53
N VAL A 369 -3.23 33.26 15.04
CA VAL A 369 -2.61 34.53 14.60
C VAL A 369 -3.13 34.98 13.23
N ALA A 370 -3.68 34.05 12.44
CA ALA A 370 -4.19 34.34 11.09
C ALA A 370 -5.63 34.88 11.03
N LYS A 371 -6.40 34.88 12.14
CA LYS A 371 -7.82 35.29 12.12
C LYS A 371 -8.32 36.22 13.23
N GLY A 372 -7.54 36.53 14.26
CA GLY A 372 -7.87 37.64 15.17
C GLY A 372 -9.17 37.50 16.01
N GLU A 373 -9.59 36.28 16.35
CA GLU A 373 -10.82 36.04 17.14
C GLU A 373 -10.51 35.33 18.48
N ALA A 374 -11.23 35.74 19.53
CA ALA A 374 -11.06 35.25 20.90
C ALA A 374 -11.89 33.97 21.16
N VAL A 375 -11.28 32.94 21.77
CA VAL A 375 -11.94 31.65 22.03
C VAL A 375 -12.34 31.53 23.51
N THR A 376 -13.60 31.14 23.76
CA THR A 376 -14.20 30.89 25.09
C THR A 376 -14.25 29.38 25.41
N ARG A 377 -14.11 29.06 26.71
CA ARG A 377 -13.89 27.73 27.34
C ARG A 377 -15.09 26.76 27.33
N VAL A 378 -14.84 25.44 27.40
CA VAL A 378 -15.80 24.41 27.88
C VAL A 378 -15.17 23.55 29.00
N PRO A 379 -15.86 23.29 30.15
CA PRO A 379 -15.30 22.66 31.35
C PRO A 379 -15.44 21.12 31.45
N PHE A 380 -14.58 20.54 32.30
CA PHE A 380 -14.17 19.12 32.41
C PHE A 380 -15.14 18.14 33.13
N SER A 381 -16.40 18.50 33.36
CA SER A 381 -17.28 17.77 34.30
C SER A 381 -18.09 16.59 33.72
N LYS A 382 -17.62 15.90 32.66
CA LYS A 382 -18.40 14.84 31.98
C LYS A 382 -17.69 13.49 31.72
N ILE A 383 -16.62 13.15 32.42
CA ILE A 383 -15.94 11.85 32.22
C ILE A 383 -16.24 10.92 33.41
N ASP A 384 -17.02 9.86 33.15
CA ASP A 384 -17.30 8.73 34.06
C ASP A 384 -16.30 7.59 33.79
N ASN A 385 -15.73 7.00 34.85
CA ASN A 385 -14.62 6.05 34.83
C ASN A 385 -15.08 4.58 34.98
N SER A 386 -16.21 4.20 34.39
CA SER A 386 -16.88 2.91 34.67
C SER A 386 -16.68 1.77 33.65
N GLU A 387 -15.92 1.92 32.55
CA GLU A 387 -15.79 0.86 31.53
C GLU A 387 -14.35 0.61 31.04
N VAL A 388 -13.59 -0.26 31.72
CA VAL A 388 -12.28 -0.75 31.22
C VAL A 388 -12.08 -2.25 31.53
N VAL A 389 -12.64 -3.13 30.68
CA VAL A 389 -12.19 -4.54 30.58
C VAL A 389 -12.29 -4.98 29.12
N GLY A 390 -11.17 -5.41 28.51
CA GLY A 390 -11.14 -5.93 27.14
C GLY A 390 -11.84 -7.28 27.04
N VAL A 391 -12.78 -7.41 26.11
CA VAL A 391 -13.59 -8.62 25.88
C VAL A 391 -12.84 -9.61 24.97
N ILE A 392 -12.78 -10.90 25.35
CA ILE A 392 -12.19 -12.01 24.56
C ILE A 392 -13.29 -13.00 24.16
N ASN A 393 -13.28 -13.47 22.91
CA ASN A 393 -14.10 -14.61 22.50
C ASN A 393 -13.41 -15.94 22.86
N LEU A 394 -14.08 -16.75 23.67
CA LEU A 394 -13.61 -18.06 24.16
C LEU A 394 -14.08 -19.24 23.28
N ALA A 395 -14.95 -19.02 22.29
CA ALA A 395 -15.49 -20.08 21.45
C ALA A 395 -14.65 -20.27 20.18
N ASP A 396 -13.91 -21.38 20.11
CA ASP A 396 -13.13 -21.78 18.92
C ASP A 396 -14.01 -22.49 17.90
N TYR A 397 -14.60 -21.75 16.96
CA TYR A 397 -15.48 -22.31 15.94
C TYR A 397 -14.83 -23.43 15.11
N ASP A 398 -13.50 -23.41 14.94
CA ASP A 398 -12.79 -24.37 14.10
C ASP A 398 -12.50 -25.69 14.84
N ASN A 399 -12.51 -25.69 16.17
CA ASN A 399 -12.37 -26.88 17.01
C ASN A 399 -13.71 -27.60 17.31
N ARG A 400 -14.75 -27.36 16.52
CA ARG A 400 -16.06 -27.98 16.71
C ARG A 400 -16.18 -29.36 16.07
N THR A 401 -16.90 -30.26 16.73
CA THR A 401 -17.28 -31.55 16.16
C THR A 401 -18.74 -31.52 15.71
N VAL A 402 -18.97 -31.50 14.40
CA VAL A 402 -20.32 -31.48 13.80
C VAL A 402 -21.00 -32.85 13.95
N GLY A 403 -22.30 -32.86 14.24
CA GLY A 403 -23.10 -34.08 14.41
C GLY A 403 -22.92 -34.76 15.77
N LYS A 404 -22.28 -34.08 16.72
CA LYS A 404 -22.09 -34.50 18.11
C LYS A 404 -22.62 -33.43 19.06
N TYR A 405 -23.07 -33.87 20.23
CA TYR A 405 -23.45 -32.99 21.33
C TYR A 405 -23.04 -33.62 22.67
N ILE A 406 -22.80 -32.80 23.69
CA ILE A 406 -22.57 -33.22 25.07
C ILE A 406 -23.91 -33.26 25.82
N ALA A 407 -24.26 -34.40 26.42
CA ALA A 407 -25.44 -34.50 27.27
C ALA A 407 -25.14 -33.99 28.69
N ASP A 408 -26.19 -33.71 29.48
CA ASP A 408 -26.08 -33.19 30.86
C ASP A 408 -25.27 -34.11 31.81
N ASP A 409 -25.18 -35.41 31.49
CA ASP A 409 -24.36 -36.39 32.22
C ASP A 409 -22.86 -36.33 31.85
N GLY A 410 -22.47 -35.45 30.93
CA GLY A 410 -21.10 -35.30 30.43
C GLY A 410 -20.69 -36.30 29.36
N THR A 411 -21.62 -37.08 28.82
CA THR A 411 -21.33 -38.03 27.73
C THR A 411 -21.58 -37.41 26.36
N VAL A 412 -20.62 -37.57 25.44
CA VAL A 412 -20.76 -37.08 24.06
C VAL A 412 -21.58 -38.09 23.26
N LYS A 413 -22.71 -37.66 22.71
CA LYS A 413 -23.65 -38.48 21.94
C LYS A 413 -23.70 -38.02 20.48
N SER A 414 -24.10 -38.92 19.59
CA SER A 414 -24.40 -38.57 18.19
C SER A 414 -25.74 -37.84 18.11
N ALA A 415 -25.80 -36.75 17.35
CA ALA A 415 -27.04 -36.02 17.05
C ALA A 415 -27.45 -36.24 15.59
N ALA A 416 -28.76 -36.16 15.31
CA ALA A 416 -29.24 -35.98 13.94
C ALA A 416 -28.73 -34.63 13.40
N MET A 417 -28.29 -34.61 12.14
CA MET A 417 -27.55 -33.51 11.51
C MET A 417 -28.11 -32.15 11.92
N ASN A 418 -27.23 -31.30 12.50
CA ASN A 418 -27.31 -29.85 12.63
C ASN A 418 -26.70 -29.29 13.94
N VAL A 419 -26.38 -30.09 14.97
CA VAL A 419 -25.69 -29.58 16.20
C VAL A 419 -24.17 -29.77 16.12
N TYR A 420 -23.39 -28.87 16.75
CA TYR A 420 -21.95 -29.08 16.96
C TYR A 420 -21.54 -29.01 18.42
N TYR A 421 -20.49 -29.75 18.76
CA TYR A 421 -19.90 -29.81 20.09
C TYR A 421 -18.54 -29.10 20.13
N LEU A 422 -18.36 -28.22 21.11
CA LEU A 422 -17.09 -27.57 21.45
C LEU A 422 -16.53 -28.12 22.77
N PRO A 423 -15.36 -28.77 22.75
CA PRO A 423 -14.76 -29.33 23.95
C PRO A 423 -13.96 -28.31 24.77
N LYS A 424 -14.08 -28.40 26.10
CA LYS A 424 -13.14 -27.87 27.10
C LYS A 424 -12.70 -26.40 26.93
N ILE A 425 -13.65 -25.49 26.77
CA ILE A 425 -13.42 -24.05 26.81
C ILE A 425 -12.95 -23.66 28.22
N GLU A 426 -11.80 -22.99 28.37
CA GLU A 426 -11.32 -22.57 29.69
C GLU A 426 -12.16 -21.43 30.27
N VAL A 427 -12.56 -21.58 31.54
CA VAL A 427 -13.38 -20.62 32.27
C VAL A 427 -12.83 -20.40 33.69
N LYS A 428 -13.13 -19.24 34.26
CA LYS A 428 -12.81 -18.86 35.64
C LYS A 428 -13.97 -19.20 36.56
N PRO A 429 -13.73 -19.54 37.84
CA PRO A 429 -14.80 -19.80 38.81
C PRO A 429 -15.57 -18.53 39.18
N SER A 430 -16.86 -18.68 39.50
CA SER A 430 -17.75 -17.57 39.94
C SER A 430 -17.77 -16.34 39.02
N THR A 431 -17.55 -16.55 37.72
CA THR A 431 -17.37 -15.48 36.73
C THR A 431 -18.52 -15.48 35.74
N GLN A 432 -18.99 -14.29 35.34
CA GLN A 432 -20.08 -14.16 34.36
C GLN A 432 -19.56 -14.42 32.95
N TYR A 433 -20.39 -15.10 32.14
CA TYR A 433 -20.15 -15.37 30.73
C TYR A 433 -21.42 -15.09 29.94
N THR A 434 -21.31 -14.37 28.83
CA THR A 434 -22.42 -14.07 27.92
C THR A 434 -22.32 -14.89 26.64
N PHE A 435 -23.46 -15.46 26.25
CA PHE A 435 -23.64 -16.36 25.13
C PHE A 435 -24.65 -15.76 24.14
N PRO A 436 -24.45 -15.86 22.82
CA PRO A 436 -25.36 -15.34 21.79
C PRO A 436 -26.69 -16.08 21.80
N ARG A 437 -26.63 -17.41 22.03
CA ARG A 437 -27.78 -18.30 22.12
C ARG A 437 -27.38 -19.59 22.85
N ILE A 438 -28.30 -20.16 23.61
CA ILE A 438 -28.16 -21.42 24.36
C ILE A 438 -29.37 -22.30 24.00
N LEU A 439 -29.12 -23.55 23.61
CA LEU A 439 -30.08 -24.64 23.43
C LEU A 439 -30.51 -25.27 24.79
N SER A 440 -31.58 -26.06 24.82
CA SER A 440 -32.04 -26.71 26.06
C SER A 440 -31.01 -27.65 26.70
N GLU A 441 -30.17 -28.28 25.87
CA GLU A 441 -28.99 -29.06 26.29
C GLU A 441 -27.73 -28.37 25.74
N SER A 442 -27.26 -27.31 26.41
CA SER A 442 -26.20 -26.44 25.86
C SER A 442 -24.79 -26.80 26.27
N GLY A 443 -24.59 -27.71 27.20
CA GLY A 443 -23.25 -27.94 27.71
C GLY A 443 -23.18 -28.46 29.13
N VAL A 444 -21.95 -28.63 29.61
CA VAL A 444 -21.65 -28.96 31.01
C VAL A 444 -20.44 -28.18 31.50
N TRP A 445 -20.49 -27.72 32.74
CA TRP A 445 -19.34 -27.20 33.47
C TRP A 445 -18.52 -28.34 34.04
N ARG A 446 -17.20 -28.20 34.02
CA ARG A 446 -16.25 -29.15 34.59
C ARG A 446 -15.27 -28.49 35.54
N ASP A 447 -14.81 -29.24 36.53
CA ASP A 447 -13.71 -28.82 37.40
C ASP A 447 -12.33 -29.03 36.75
N ALA A 448 -11.26 -28.69 37.47
CA ALA A 448 -9.88 -28.83 37.01
C ALA A 448 -9.46 -30.30 36.72
N SER A 449 -10.17 -31.29 37.26
CA SER A 449 -9.97 -32.71 36.96
C SER A 449 -10.75 -33.20 35.73
N SER A 450 -11.48 -32.29 35.05
CA SER A 450 -12.42 -32.57 33.97
C SER A 450 -13.68 -33.35 34.38
N ALA A 451 -13.98 -33.48 35.67
CA ALA A 451 -15.23 -34.07 36.14
C ALA A 451 -16.40 -33.09 35.92
N VAL A 452 -17.57 -33.60 35.51
CA VAL A 452 -18.78 -32.75 35.38
C VAL A 452 -19.25 -32.32 36.75
N ILE A 453 -19.47 -31.01 36.90
CA ILE A 453 -19.91 -30.40 38.16
C ILE A 453 -21.32 -29.83 38.08
N ALA A 454 -21.76 -29.40 36.90
CA ALA A 454 -23.13 -28.92 36.67
C ALA A 454 -23.48 -28.89 35.17
N PRO A 455 -24.72 -29.19 34.77
CA PRO A 455 -25.16 -28.96 33.40
C PRO A 455 -25.40 -27.47 33.11
N LEU A 456 -25.29 -27.10 31.84
CA LEU A 456 -25.63 -25.77 31.30
C LEU A 456 -27.06 -25.80 30.76
N THR A 457 -28.05 -25.97 31.65
CA THR A 457 -29.46 -26.07 31.26
C THR A 457 -30.15 -24.71 31.37
N VAL A 458 -30.52 -24.12 30.23
CA VAL A 458 -31.35 -22.92 30.22
C VAL A 458 -32.32 -22.94 29.03
N ASN A 459 -33.60 -22.70 29.29
CA ASN A 459 -34.64 -22.60 28.26
C ASN A 459 -34.91 -21.12 27.95
N SER A 460 -34.01 -20.45 27.22
CA SER A 460 -34.25 -19.09 26.75
C SER A 460 -33.91 -18.92 25.26
N VAL A 461 -34.69 -18.09 24.57
CA VAL A 461 -34.45 -17.73 23.17
C VAL A 461 -33.79 -16.35 23.16
N GLY A 462 -32.49 -16.30 22.84
CA GLY A 462 -31.72 -15.06 22.73
C GLY A 462 -30.45 -15.04 23.58
N MET A 463 -29.77 -13.89 23.56
CA MET A 463 -28.52 -13.65 24.28
C MET A 463 -28.73 -13.79 25.80
N ILE A 464 -27.81 -14.48 26.48
CA ILE A 464 -27.93 -14.76 27.91
C ILE A 464 -26.58 -14.69 28.60
N THR A 465 -26.57 -14.15 29.83
CA THR A 465 -25.41 -14.13 30.72
C THR A 465 -25.60 -15.11 31.86
N LEU A 466 -24.62 -15.98 32.10
CA LEU A 466 -24.61 -16.99 33.16
C LEU A 466 -23.33 -16.90 33.99
N THR A 467 -23.42 -17.17 35.29
CA THR A 467 -22.25 -17.23 36.17
C THR A 467 -21.75 -18.68 36.28
N SER A 468 -20.46 -18.90 36.08
CA SER A 468 -19.83 -20.21 36.24
C SER A 468 -19.85 -20.67 37.71
N PRO A 469 -19.94 -21.99 37.98
CA PRO A 469 -19.80 -22.54 39.33
C PRO A 469 -18.47 -22.16 40.00
N SER A 470 -18.44 -22.15 41.34
CA SER A 470 -17.28 -21.69 42.13
C SER A 470 -16.02 -22.56 41.99
N ASN A 471 -16.14 -23.76 41.44
CA ASN A 471 -15.03 -24.67 41.14
C ASN A 471 -14.90 -25.00 39.65
N ALA A 472 -15.55 -24.24 38.76
CA ALA A 472 -15.45 -24.45 37.32
C ALA A 472 -14.08 -24.06 36.77
N LYS A 473 -13.54 -24.91 35.89
CA LYS A 473 -12.32 -24.67 35.12
C LYS A 473 -12.52 -24.83 33.61
N TYR A 474 -13.43 -25.72 33.20
CA TYR A 474 -13.76 -25.91 31.78
C TYR A 474 -15.27 -25.86 31.54
N LEU A 475 -15.64 -25.49 30.31
CA LEU A 475 -16.99 -25.56 29.77
C LEU A 475 -16.95 -26.40 28.50
N ASP A 476 -17.75 -27.46 28.45
CA ASP A 476 -18.12 -28.12 27.21
C ASP A 476 -19.42 -27.49 26.71
N PHE A 477 -19.49 -27.13 25.42
CA PHE A 477 -20.62 -26.37 24.87
C PHE A 477 -21.20 -27.02 23.61
N ASN A 478 -22.53 -26.99 23.48
CA ASN A 478 -23.26 -27.37 22.27
C ASN A 478 -23.74 -26.11 21.57
N GLY A 479 -23.29 -25.94 20.33
CA GLY A 479 -23.70 -24.83 19.49
C GLY A 479 -24.84 -25.20 18.53
N ASP A 480 -25.55 -24.15 18.12
CA ASP A 480 -26.73 -24.24 17.25
C ASP A 480 -26.33 -24.39 15.76
N PRO A 481 -27.05 -25.19 14.97
CA PRO A 481 -26.86 -25.29 13.51
C PRO A 481 -26.76 -24.01 12.72
N ASP A 482 -27.57 -23.03 13.09
CA ASP A 482 -27.67 -21.78 12.36
C ASP A 482 -26.54 -20.83 12.76
N THR A 483 -25.68 -21.23 13.71
CA THR A 483 -24.50 -20.48 14.12
C THR A 483 -23.45 -20.53 13.02
N VAL A 484 -23.45 -19.51 12.18
CA VAL A 484 -22.31 -19.24 11.28
C VAL A 484 -21.11 -18.75 12.10
N ARG A 485 -19.91 -18.89 11.52
CA ARG A 485 -18.65 -18.47 12.16
C ARG A 485 -18.75 -17.07 12.77
N ASP A 486 -19.39 -16.15 12.05
CA ASP A 486 -19.52 -14.72 12.40
C ASP A 486 -20.44 -14.43 13.61
N ILE A 487 -21.02 -15.45 14.24
CA ILE A 487 -21.81 -15.28 15.47
C ILE A 487 -21.45 -16.30 16.57
N CYS A 488 -20.46 -17.19 16.33
CA CYS A 488 -20.02 -18.17 17.33
C CYS A 488 -19.07 -17.53 18.35
N MET A 489 -19.62 -16.93 19.41
CA MET A 489 -18.83 -16.28 20.44
C MET A 489 -19.29 -16.57 21.87
N ILE A 490 -18.36 -16.74 22.81
CA ILE A 490 -18.64 -16.82 24.25
C ILE A 490 -17.72 -15.81 24.93
N VAL A 491 -18.29 -14.91 25.72
CA VAL A 491 -17.59 -13.73 26.24
C VAL A 491 -17.58 -13.72 27.76
N GLU A 492 -16.44 -13.45 28.40
CA GLU A 492 -16.39 -13.16 29.84
C GLU A 492 -17.02 -11.79 30.14
N GLY A 493 -17.96 -11.74 31.10
CA GLY A 493 -18.70 -10.55 31.51
C GLY A 493 -20.17 -10.56 31.06
N ASN A 494 -20.87 -9.46 31.30
CA ASN A 494 -22.29 -9.23 30.98
C ASN A 494 -22.51 -8.30 29.78
N VAL A 495 -21.43 -7.84 29.12
CA VAL A 495 -21.48 -6.97 27.94
C VAL A 495 -21.13 -7.80 26.72
N PHE A 496 -22.08 -7.93 25.81
CA PHE A 496 -21.88 -8.61 24.54
C PHE A 496 -21.43 -7.62 23.46
N PRO A 497 -20.40 -7.93 22.66
CA PRO A 497 -19.89 -7.02 21.65
C PRO A 497 -20.89 -6.83 20.51
N SER A 498 -20.94 -5.62 19.95
CA SER A 498 -21.81 -5.26 18.83
C SER A 498 -21.41 -5.87 17.48
N GLY A 499 -20.35 -6.69 17.46
CA GLY A 499 -19.81 -7.35 16.28
C GLY A 499 -18.96 -8.56 16.68
N TYR A 500 -18.76 -9.47 15.74
CA TYR A 500 -18.02 -10.71 15.96
C TYR A 500 -16.57 -10.44 16.39
N ILE A 501 -16.08 -11.19 17.38
CA ILE A 501 -14.68 -11.23 17.77
C ILE A 501 -14.17 -12.64 17.46
N PRO A 502 -13.12 -12.82 16.63
CA PRO A 502 -12.53 -14.14 16.40
C PRO A 502 -12.05 -14.81 17.69
N TYR A 503 -12.01 -16.15 17.71
CA TYR A 503 -11.50 -16.91 18.85
C TYR A 503 -10.11 -16.44 19.30
N GLY A 504 -9.93 -16.21 20.60
CA GLY A 504 -8.69 -15.67 21.18
C GLY A 504 -8.44 -14.19 20.89
N GLY A 505 -9.22 -13.58 19.99
CA GLY A 505 -9.17 -12.15 19.69
C GLY A 505 -9.64 -11.29 20.86
N LYS A 506 -8.97 -10.16 21.10
CA LYS A 506 -9.38 -9.12 22.05
C LYS A 506 -10.07 -8.00 21.30
N ARG A 507 -11.21 -7.51 21.80
CA ARG A 507 -11.71 -6.19 21.38
C ARG A 507 -10.86 -5.10 22.06
N LYS A 508 -9.94 -4.47 21.31
CA LYS A 508 -9.17 -3.30 21.82
C LYS A 508 -10.13 -2.12 22.04
N LEU A 509 -10.03 -1.48 23.21
CA LEU A 509 -10.63 -0.16 23.46
C LEU A 509 -10.19 0.77 22.33
N SER A 510 -11.16 1.43 21.71
CA SER A 510 -10.87 2.43 20.70
C SER A 510 -9.93 3.48 21.29
N ASN A 511 -8.69 3.50 20.79
CA ASN A 511 -7.59 4.45 21.02
C ASN A 511 -6.45 3.97 21.96
N LEU A 512 -5.73 2.90 21.61
CA LEU A 512 -4.25 2.84 21.69
C LEU A 512 -3.68 1.62 20.93
N VAL A 513 -3.07 1.90 19.78
CA VAL A 513 -1.90 1.27 19.13
C VAL A 513 -1.87 -0.26 18.81
N VAL A 514 -1.72 -0.52 17.50
CA VAL A 514 -1.02 -1.59 16.74
C VAL A 514 -1.17 -3.05 17.23
N ASP A 515 -1.75 -3.91 16.40
CA ASP A 515 -1.30 -5.32 16.27
C ASP A 515 -0.75 -5.53 14.86
N ASN A 516 0.49 -6.01 14.82
CA ASN A 516 1.29 -6.29 13.64
C ASN A 516 1.12 -7.77 13.17
N ASP A 517 0.12 -8.49 13.65
CA ASP A 517 0.06 -9.95 13.53
C ASP A 517 -0.68 -10.48 12.28
N ASN A 518 -0.99 -9.62 11.31
CA ASN A 518 -1.54 -10.03 10.01
C ASN A 518 -0.64 -9.67 8.81
N ILE A 519 0.62 -9.31 9.02
CA ILE A 519 1.56 -9.09 7.91
C ILE A 519 2.16 -10.40 7.36
N THR A 520 2.03 -11.52 8.08
CA THR A 520 2.66 -12.79 7.69
C THR A 520 1.87 -13.67 6.71
N ASP A 521 0.59 -13.40 6.44
CA ASP A 521 -0.18 -14.17 5.44
C ASP A 521 -0.43 -13.44 4.11
N ILE A 522 -0.05 -12.17 4.00
CA ILE A 522 -0.12 -11.42 2.72
C ILE A 522 1.21 -11.47 1.97
N ALA A 523 2.32 -11.76 2.65
CA ALA A 523 3.65 -11.82 2.04
C ALA A 523 4.02 -13.19 1.43
N ALA A 524 3.23 -14.25 1.66
CA ALA A 524 3.56 -15.61 1.23
C ALA A 524 2.70 -16.18 0.07
N SER A 525 1.60 -15.54 -0.34
CA SER A 525 0.87 -15.96 -1.54
C SER A 525 1.44 -15.27 -2.79
N LYS A 526 2.44 -15.93 -3.36
CA LYS A 526 3.07 -15.69 -4.65
C LYS A 526 2.23 -14.93 -5.66
N ILE A 527 2.88 -13.88 -6.17
CA ILE A 527 2.94 -13.51 -7.59
C ILE A 527 2.97 -14.79 -8.43
N THR A 528 1.83 -15.15 -9.00
CA THR A 528 1.73 -16.02 -10.17
C THR A 528 0.43 -15.67 -10.89
N GLY A 529 0.56 -15.06 -12.07
CA GLY A 529 -0.39 -15.13 -13.18
C GLY A 529 -1.84 -14.65 -12.95
N GLN A 530 -2.21 -13.56 -13.63
CA GLN A 530 -3.58 -13.10 -13.87
C GLN A 530 -4.40 -12.71 -12.62
N LEU A 531 -4.54 -11.41 -12.39
CA LEU A 531 -5.64 -10.88 -11.56
C LEU A 531 -6.80 -10.46 -12.46
N PRO A 532 -7.99 -11.09 -12.35
CA PRO A 532 -9.24 -10.43 -12.69
C PRO A 532 -9.48 -9.26 -11.72
N LEU A 533 -10.24 -8.27 -12.15
CA LEU A 533 -10.63 -7.10 -11.36
C LEU A 533 -11.21 -7.49 -9.98
N VAL A 534 -10.39 -7.46 -8.93
CA VAL A 534 -10.84 -7.58 -7.54
C VAL A 534 -11.18 -6.19 -7.02
N ARG A 535 -12.48 -5.91 -6.79
CA ARG A 535 -12.92 -4.74 -6.03
C ARG A 535 -12.54 -4.96 -4.56
N LEU A 536 -11.76 -4.05 -4.00
CA LEU A 536 -11.45 -4.01 -2.56
C LEU A 536 -12.76 -3.83 -1.77
N GLN A 537 -13.26 -4.90 -1.16
CA GLN A 537 -14.22 -4.80 -0.07
C GLN A 537 -13.46 -4.45 1.21
N GLY A 538 -13.31 -3.15 1.45
CA GLY A 538 -12.91 -2.59 2.74
C GLY A 538 -14.11 -1.90 3.37
N SER A 539 -14.60 -2.48 4.46
CA SER A 539 -15.70 -1.97 5.28
C SER A 539 -15.57 -0.49 5.65
N ALA A 540 -16.70 0.23 5.56
CA ALA A 540 -16.97 1.59 6.06
C ALA A 540 -16.72 2.79 5.12
N ALA A 541 -17.41 2.81 3.97
CA ALA A 541 -18.02 4.02 3.42
C ALA A 541 -19.19 3.60 2.52
N ALA A 542 -20.42 3.66 3.03
CA ALA A 542 -21.62 3.39 2.22
C ALA A 542 -21.87 4.57 1.26
N GLY A 543 -21.06 4.66 0.20
CA GLY A 543 -21.45 5.37 -1.01
C GLY A 543 -22.44 4.50 -1.76
N PHE A 544 -23.71 4.90 -1.81
CA PHE A 544 -24.70 4.21 -2.64
C PHE A 544 -24.26 4.31 -4.11
N ASN A 545 -23.94 3.19 -4.74
CA ASN A 545 -23.58 3.15 -6.16
C ASN A 545 -24.83 2.79 -6.98
N ASN A 546 -25.37 3.74 -7.75
CA ASN A 546 -26.48 3.46 -8.65
C ASN A 546 -25.98 2.78 -9.93
N LEU A 547 -26.37 1.53 -10.14
CA LEU A 547 -26.04 0.68 -11.29
C LEU A 547 -27.02 0.83 -12.46
N ALA A 548 -28.16 1.51 -12.25
CA ALA A 548 -29.16 1.71 -13.28
C ALA A 548 -28.85 2.95 -14.13
N ASP A 549 -28.02 2.79 -15.17
CA ASP A 549 -27.80 3.85 -16.14
C ASP A 549 -28.98 4.01 -17.09
N TYR A 550 -29.91 4.90 -16.74
CA TYR A 550 -31.10 5.18 -17.54
C TYR A 550 -30.79 5.70 -18.95
N SER A 551 -29.59 6.25 -19.20
CA SER A 551 -29.20 6.67 -20.55
C SER A 551 -29.03 5.48 -21.51
N LEU A 552 -28.87 4.28 -20.97
CA LEU A 552 -28.77 3.02 -21.72
C LEU A 552 -30.13 2.33 -21.90
N ALA A 553 -31.23 2.89 -21.35
CA ALA A 553 -32.54 2.27 -21.41
C ALA A 553 -33.09 2.17 -22.84
N ILE A 554 -33.52 0.96 -23.22
CA ILE A 554 -34.15 0.68 -24.51
C ILE A 554 -35.66 0.54 -24.30
N PHE A 555 -36.41 1.57 -24.70
CA PHE A 555 -37.86 1.62 -24.54
C PHE A 555 -38.62 0.70 -25.52
N GLY A 556 -39.74 0.15 -25.07
CA GLY A 556 -40.59 -0.73 -25.88
C GLY A 556 -40.00 -2.13 -26.09
N LYS A 557 -38.97 -2.48 -25.31
CA LYS A 557 -38.39 -3.81 -25.24
C LYS A 557 -38.32 -4.30 -23.80
N TYR A 558 -38.34 -5.60 -23.63
CA TYR A 558 -38.15 -6.27 -22.35
C TYR A 558 -37.33 -7.55 -22.54
N VAL A 559 -36.63 -7.98 -21.50
CA VAL A 559 -36.01 -9.30 -21.42
C VAL A 559 -37.03 -10.32 -20.87
N ALA A 560 -37.28 -11.40 -21.60
CA ALA A 560 -38.08 -12.51 -21.12
C ALA A 560 -37.26 -13.42 -20.18
N ASP A 561 -37.93 -14.30 -19.44
CA ASP A 561 -37.31 -15.18 -18.44
C ASP A 561 -36.21 -16.10 -18.97
N ASN A 562 -36.21 -16.38 -20.27
CA ASN A 562 -35.16 -17.15 -20.95
C ASN A 562 -33.98 -16.28 -21.44
N GLY A 563 -33.95 -14.99 -21.09
CA GLY A 563 -32.91 -14.04 -21.49
C GLY A 563 -33.08 -13.45 -22.89
N THR A 564 -34.14 -13.81 -23.62
CA THR A 564 -34.40 -13.25 -24.96
C THR A 564 -35.00 -11.85 -24.88
N ILE A 565 -34.60 -10.98 -25.80
CA ILE A 565 -35.09 -9.59 -25.85
C ILE A 565 -36.25 -9.51 -26.83
N ASN A 566 -37.44 -9.20 -26.32
CA ASN A 566 -38.67 -9.11 -27.09
C ASN A 566 -39.17 -7.66 -27.19
N SER A 567 -39.92 -7.38 -28.26
CA SER A 567 -40.62 -6.08 -28.40
C SER A 567 -41.96 -6.13 -27.66
N THR A 568 -42.38 -5.01 -27.09
CA THR A 568 -43.66 -4.90 -26.37
C THR A 568 -44.35 -3.56 -26.62
N SER A 569 -45.68 -3.56 -26.58
CA SER A 569 -46.49 -2.34 -26.58
C SER A 569 -46.68 -1.73 -25.19
N SER A 570 -46.18 -2.40 -24.15
CA SER A 570 -46.27 -1.95 -22.76
C SER A 570 -45.27 -0.85 -22.42
N VAL A 571 -45.54 -0.08 -21.37
CA VAL A 571 -44.72 1.04 -20.86
C VAL A 571 -43.52 0.50 -20.07
N VAL A 572 -42.64 -0.26 -20.73
CA VAL A 572 -41.47 -0.94 -20.13
C VAL A 572 -40.20 -0.54 -20.89
N TYR A 573 -39.07 -0.51 -20.19
CA TYR A 573 -37.74 -0.38 -20.77
C TYR A 573 -36.82 -1.51 -20.30
N TYR A 574 -35.85 -1.86 -21.12
CA TYR A 574 -34.81 -2.82 -20.79
C TYR A 574 -33.46 -2.09 -20.63
N LEU A 575 -32.74 -2.40 -19.54
CA LEU A 575 -31.36 -1.95 -19.34
C LEU A 575 -30.38 -3.02 -19.84
N PRO A 576 -29.48 -2.67 -20.77
CA PRO A 576 -28.46 -3.60 -21.27
C PRO A 576 -27.42 -3.91 -20.19
N LYS A 577 -26.96 -5.16 -20.24
CA LYS A 577 -25.93 -5.82 -19.41
C LYS A 577 -25.34 -4.96 -18.27
N ILE A 578 -25.90 -5.10 -17.07
CA ILE A 578 -25.40 -4.50 -15.83
C ILE A 578 -24.42 -5.47 -15.17
N GLU A 579 -23.22 -5.03 -14.83
CA GLU A 579 -22.26 -5.85 -14.10
C GLU A 579 -22.63 -5.95 -12.62
N ILE A 580 -22.60 -7.16 -12.08
CA ILE A 580 -22.89 -7.45 -10.68
C ILE A 580 -21.81 -8.32 -10.06
N LEU A 581 -21.69 -8.22 -8.74
CA LEU A 581 -20.87 -9.09 -7.92
C LEU A 581 -21.72 -10.30 -7.49
N PRO A 582 -21.16 -11.51 -7.39
CA PRO A 582 -21.86 -12.67 -6.87
C PRO A 582 -22.07 -12.57 -5.35
N LEU A 583 -23.15 -13.17 -4.84
CA LEU A 583 -23.55 -13.16 -3.43
C LEU A 583 -23.72 -11.75 -2.81
N THR A 584 -23.94 -10.74 -3.64
CA THR A 584 -24.07 -9.34 -3.21
C THR A 584 -25.53 -8.91 -3.21
N GLN A 585 -25.92 -8.12 -2.20
CA GLN A 585 -27.26 -7.55 -2.12
C GLN A 585 -27.44 -6.35 -3.06
N TYR A 586 -28.56 -6.34 -3.76
CA TYR A 586 -28.99 -5.25 -4.63
C TYR A 586 -30.41 -4.84 -4.28
N THR A 587 -30.63 -3.54 -4.10
CA THR A 587 -31.95 -2.96 -3.86
C THR A 587 -32.51 -2.37 -5.15
N PHE A 588 -33.70 -2.83 -5.53
CA PHE A 588 -34.43 -2.50 -6.74
C PHE A 588 -35.62 -1.60 -6.42
N PRO A 589 -36.02 -0.68 -7.32
CA PRO A 589 -37.02 0.35 -7.01
C PRO A 589 -38.44 -0.23 -7.00
N ARG A 590 -38.68 -1.15 -7.92
CA ARG A 590 -39.90 -1.92 -8.11
C ARG A 590 -39.55 -3.17 -8.92
N LEU A 591 -40.26 -4.26 -8.70
CA LEU A 591 -40.16 -5.47 -9.52
C LEU A 591 -41.45 -5.66 -10.33
N LEU A 592 -41.31 -5.93 -11.62
CA LEU A 592 -42.37 -6.36 -12.53
C LEU A 592 -42.56 -7.89 -12.47
N SER A 593 -43.64 -8.40 -13.05
CA SER A 593 -43.85 -9.85 -13.20
C SER A 593 -42.73 -10.52 -13.98
N GLU A 594 -42.11 -9.79 -14.91
CA GLU A 594 -40.90 -10.16 -15.64
C GLU A 594 -39.86 -9.07 -15.40
N SER A 595 -39.17 -9.13 -14.25
CA SER A 595 -38.28 -8.05 -13.81
C SER A 595 -36.89 -8.08 -14.44
N GLY A 596 -36.49 -9.21 -15.02
CA GLY A 596 -35.11 -9.41 -15.45
C GLY A 596 -34.59 -10.81 -15.18
N VAL A 597 -33.33 -11.02 -15.54
CA VAL A 597 -32.61 -12.29 -15.33
C VAL A 597 -31.19 -12.05 -14.85
N TRP A 598 -30.73 -12.93 -13.97
CA TRP A 598 -29.32 -13.07 -13.60
C TRP A 598 -28.61 -13.94 -14.62
N LEU A 599 -27.41 -13.53 -15.01
CA LEU A 599 -26.59 -14.23 -16.00
C LEU A 599 -25.20 -14.57 -15.45
N ASP A 600 -24.65 -15.68 -15.93
CA ASP A 600 -23.27 -16.07 -15.65
C ASP A 600 -22.25 -15.33 -16.53
N GLU A 601 -20.97 -15.67 -16.39
CA GLU A 601 -19.87 -15.08 -17.17
C GLU A 601 -20.01 -15.28 -18.69
N ASN A 602 -20.73 -16.31 -19.13
CA ASN A 602 -20.96 -16.66 -20.52
C ASN A 602 -22.27 -16.07 -21.08
N ASN A 603 -22.98 -15.26 -20.30
CA ASN A 603 -24.32 -14.73 -20.58
C ASN A 603 -25.43 -15.80 -20.60
N ALA A 604 -25.22 -16.96 -19.99
CA ALA A 604 -26.30 -17.93 -19.80
C ALA A 604 -27.18 -17.50 -18.63
N VAL A 605 -28.50 -17.64 -18.78
CA VAL A 605 -29.45 -17.31 -17.72
C VAL A 605 -29.33 -18.31 -16.57
N ILE A 606 -29.08 -17.79 -15.37
CA ILE A 606 -29.01 -18.56 -14.13
C ILE A 606 -30.41 -18.67 -13.52
N SER A 607 -31.09 -17.54 -13.37
CA SER A 607 -32.42 -17.44 -12.76
C SER A 607 -33.10 -16.13 -13.12
N VAL A 608 -34.42 -16.10 -13.01
CA VAL A 608 -35.23 -14.89 -13.12
C VAL A 608 -35.10 -14.04 -11.85
N LEU A 609 -35.22 -12.71 -11.99
CA LEU A 609 -35.06 -11.76 -10.90
C LEU A 609 -36.26 -11.80 -9.94
N SER A 610 -37.47 -11.95 -10.48
CA SER A 610 -38.71 -12.20 -9.71
C SER A 610 -39.81 -12.67 -10.66
N GLU A 611 -40.59 -13.65 -10.21
CA GLU A 611 -41.82 -14.14 -10.89
C GLU A 611 -43.07 -13.35 -10.47
N GLN A 612 -42.95 -12.46 -9.49
CA GLN A 612 -44.07 -11.66 -8.97
C GLN A 612 -43.78 -10.16 -9.05
N LYS A 613 -44.83 -9.40 -9.36
CA LYS A 613 -44.81 -7.94 -9.34
C LYS A 613 -44.83 -7.43 -7.90
N VAL A 614 -43.86 -6.60 -7.54
CA VAL A 614 -43.74 -6.00 -6.21
C VAL A 614 -43.63 -4.48 -6.35
N ASP A 615 -44.61 -3.77 -5.80
CA ASP A 615 -44.82 -2.32 -5.96
C ASP A 615 -44.09 -1.46 -4.92
N VAL A 616 -43.06 -2.01 -4.30
CA VAL A 616 -42.20 -1.36 -3.31
C VAL A 616 -40.74 -1.75 -3.57
N PRO A 617 -39.77 -1.01 -3.02
CA PRO A 617 -38.38 -1.42 -3.04
C PRO A 617 -38.16 -2.84 -2.54
N VAL A 618 -37.36 -3.63 -3.26
CA VAL A 618 -37.01 -5.01 -2.88
C VAL A 618 -35.50 -5.18 -2.90
N THR A 619 -34.96 -5.82 -1.88
CA THR A 619 -33.56 -6.24 -1.84
C THR A 619 -33.46 -7.72 -2.19
N LEU A 620 -32.62 -8.04 -3.18
CA LEU A 620 -32.32 -9.41 -3.60
C LEU A 620 -30.81 -9.63 -3.55
N THR A 621 -30.39 -10.85 -3.24
CA THR A 621 -28.98 -11.27 -3.32
C THR A 621 -28.72 -11.93 -4.66
N SER A 622 -27.64 -11.54 -5.34
CA SER A 622 -27.23 -12.17 -6.60
C SER A 622 -26.77 -13.63 -6.40
N PRO A 623 -26.95 -14.52 -7.40
CA PRO A 623 -26.45 -15.90 -7.33
C PRO A 623 -24.93 -16.00 -7.19
N GLU A 624 -24.42 -17.11 -6.66
CA GLU A 624 -22.98 -17.37 -6.47
C GLU A 624 -22.16 -17.32 -7.76
N ASN A 625 -22.76 -17.70 -8.88
CA ASN A 625 -22.17 -17.62 -10.22
C ASN A 625 -22.65 -16.41 -11.04
N GLY A 626 -23.42 -15.50 -10.43
CA GLY A 626 -23.95 -14.30 -11.08
C GLY A 626 -22.86 -13.29 -11.43
N ARG A 627 -22.82 -12.89 -12.70
CA ARG A 627 -21.89 -11.88 -13.22
C ARG A 627 -22.58 -10.69 -13.86
N TYR A 628 -23.74 -10.91 -14.45
CA TYR A 628 -24.49 -9.85 -15.10
C TYR A 628 -25.97 -9.89 -14.77
N LEU A 629 -26.61 -8.74 -14.93
CA LEU A 629 -28.03 -8.54 -14.76
C LEU A 629 -28.60 -7.91 -16.04
N TYR A 630 -29.67 -8.50 -16.54
CA TYR A 630 -30.62 -7.83 -17.43
C TYR A 630 -31.84 -7.42 -16.61
N PHE A 631 -32.23 -6.15 -16.69
CA PHE A 631 -33.32 -5.60 -15.89
C PHE A 631 -34.38 -4.94 -16.76
N ASN A 632 -35.65 -5.22 -16.45
CA ASN A 632 -36.81 -4.56 -17.01
C ASN A 632 -37.34 -3.54 -16.01
N GLY A 633 -37.32 -2.26 -16.40
CA GLY A 633 -37.89 -1.18 -15.62
C GLY A 633 -39.23 -0.69 -16.16
N ASP A 634 -40.03 -0.11 -15.27
CA ASP A 634 -41.32 0.48 -15.58
C ASP A 634 -41.15 1.94 -15.99
N ASN A 635 -41.48 2.28 -17.25
CA ASN A 635 -41.33 3.63 -17.78
C ASN A 635 -42.42 4.61 -17.24
N SER A 636 -43.33 4.14 -16.37
CA SER A 636 -44.24 5.03 -15.65
C SER A 636 -43.65 5.62 -14.36
N ILE A 637 -42.50 5.10 -13.91
CA ILE A 637 -41.77 5.63 -12.75
C ILE A 637 -40.93 6.84 -13.20
N PRO A 638 -40.95 7.96 -12.44
CA PRO A 638 -40.05 9.09 -12.68
C PRO A 638 -38.59 8.66 -12.76
N GLN A 639 -37.86 9.19 -13.74
CA GLN A 639 -36.46 8.81 -14.02
C GLN A 639 -35.53 8.96 -12.80
N ASP A 640 -35.81 9.94 -11.95
CA ASP A 640 -35.13 10.22 -10.68
C ASP A 640 -35.50 9.25 -9.54
N LEU A 641 -36.27 8.20 -9.82
CA LEU A 641 -36.53 7.10 -8.89
C LEU A 641 -36.05 5.75 -9.45
N CYS A 642 -35.55 5.73 -10.69
CA CYS A 642 -35.05 4.54 -11.36
C CYS A 642 -33.58 4.28 -10.97
N MET A 643 -33.36 3.67 -9.81
CA MET A 643 -32.02 3.29 -9.33
C MET A 643 -31.94 1.83 -8.90
N ILE A 644 -30.83 1.17 -9.21
CA ILE A 644 -30.47 -0.16 -8.68
C ILE A 644 -29.22 0.06 -7.84
N VAL A 645 -29.29 -0.23 -6.54
CA VAL A 645 -28.22 0.14 -5.61
C VAL A 645 -27.60 -1.09 -4.97
N GLU A 646 -26.28 -1.15 -4.96
CA GLU A 646 -25.53 -2.16 -4.21
C GLU A 646 -25.69 -1.91 -2.70
N GLY A 647 -26.25 -2.88 -1.98
CA GLY A 647 -26.55 -2.81 -0.56
C GLY A 647 -28.03 -3.01 -0.20
N ALA A 648 -28.32 -2.99 1.10
CA ALA A 648 -29.62 -3.36 1.68
C ALA A 648 -30.64 -2.22 1.78
N ALA A 649 -30.31 -1.02 1.30
CA ALA A 649 -31.18 0.14 1.43
C ALA A 649 -30.99 1.12 0.27
N PHE A 650 -32.03 1.89 -0.03
CA PHE A 650 -31.93 3.05 -0.93
C PHE A 650 -31.38 4.28 -0.21
N PRO A 651 -30.68 5.17 -0.94
CA PRO A 651 -30.38 6.52 -0.46
C PRO A 651 -31.66 7.33 -0.24
N SER A 652 -31.60 8.33 0.64
CA SER A 652 -32.70 9.26 0.90
C SER A 652 -33.03 10.20 -0.26
N SER A 653 -32.19 10.22 -1.30
CA SER A 653 -32.37 10.98 -2.54
C SER A 653 -31.78 10.22 -3.72
N TYR A 654 -32.26 10.49 -4.95
CA TYR A 654 -31.71 9.92 -6.17
C TYR A 654 -30.19 10.11 -6.28
N VAL A 655 -29.48 9.05 -6.66
CA VAL A 655 -28.05 9.09 -6.97
C VAL A 655 -27.89 8.82 -8.45
N ALA A 656 -27.23 9.73 -9.17
CA ALA A 656 -26.99 9.55 -10.58
C ALA A 656 -26.00 8.38 -10.82
N PRO A 657 -26.17 7.60 -11.90
CA PRO A 657 -25.22 6.56 -12.29
C PRO A 657 -23.81 7.13 -12.46
N GLY A 658 -22.81 6.49 -11.85
CA GLY A 658 -21.43 6.97 -11.89
C GLY A 658 -21.12 8.20 -11.03
N SER A 659 -22.09 8.75 -10.29
CA SER A 659 -21.83 9.79 -9.30
C SER A 659 -21.38 9.16 -7.97
N SER A 660 -20.13 9.40 -7.61
CA SER A 660 -19.68 9.24 -6.22
C SER A 660 -20.20 10.44 -5.43
N PHE A 661 -21.07 10.21 -4.44
CA PHE A 661 -21.57 11.28 -3.59
C PHE A 661 -20.38 12.00 -2.90
N SER A 662 -20.18 13.28 -3.22
CA SER A 662 -19.34 14.18 -2.42
C SER A 662 -20.15 14.56 -1.18
N ILE A 663 -19.60 14.32 0.01
CA ILE A 663 -20.14 14.87 1.26
C ILE A 663 -19.92 16.38 1.21
N SER A 664 -20.89 17.12 0.68
CA SER A 664 -20.97 18.59 0.78
C SER A 664 -22.33 19.05 1.30
N GLY A 665 -23.13 18.17 1.92
CA GLY A 665 -24.53 18.45 2.25
C GLY A 665 -25.00 18.17 3.68
N LEU A 666 -24.15 17.74 4.63
CA LEU A 666 -24.55 17.61 6.04
C LEU A 666 -23.91 18.71 6.88
N LEU A 667 -24.62 19.83 7.05
CA LEU A 667 -24.40 20.73 8.17
C LEU A 667 -24.91 20.03 9.44
N VAL A 668 -24.02 19.32 10.12
CA VAL A 668 -24.20 18.98 11.54
C VAL A 668 -23.50 20.08 12.32
N GLU A 669 -24.24 20.78 13.20
CA GLU A 669 -23.66 21.81 14.07
C GLU A 669 -22.45 21.24 14.84
N GLU A 670 -21.27 21.85 14.64
CA GLU A 670 -19.94 21.46 15.14
C GLU A 670 -19.80 21.35 16.68
N ALA A 671 -20.86 21.62 17.44
CA ALA A 671 -20.81 21.83 18.87
C ALA A 671 -20.78 20.55 19.72
N ASN A 672 -21.08 19.37 19.17
CA ASN A 672 -21.30 18.14 19.97
C ASN A 672 -20.40 16.93 19.61
N LEU A 673 -19.34 17.12 18.83
CA LEU A 673 -18.37 16.05 18.51
C LEU A 673 -17.17 16.12 19.46
N SER A 674 -16.80 14.98 20.08
CA SER A 674 -15.61 14.89 20.95
C SER A 674 -14.32 15.17 20.16
N GLU A 675 -13.25 15.70 20.77
CA GLU A 675 -11.97 15.92 20.06
C GLU A 675 -11.46 14.65 19.37
N SER A 676 -11.74 13.47 19.93
CA SER A 676 -11.41 12.17 19.33
C SER A 676 -12.24 11.80 18.11
N ILE A 677 -13.50 12.26 18.02
CA ILE A 677 -14.33 12.12 16.82
C ILE A 677 -13.99 13.23 15.82
N LYS A 678 -13.62 14.44 16.27
CA LYS A 678 -13.08 15.51 15.42
C LYS A 678 -11.72 15.13 14.81
N ALA A 679 -10.91 14.33 15.49
CA ALA A 679 -9.64 13.79 14.98
C ALA A 679 -9.82 12.52 14.10
N LYS A 680 -10.95 11.83 14.21
CA LYS A 680 -11.31 10.68 13.33
C LYS A 680 -12.21 11.05 12.14
N LEU A 681 -12.94 12.16 12.25
CA LEU A 681 -13.63 12.86 11.16
C LEU A 681 -12.74 13.93 10.52
N ALA A 682 -11.59 14.27 11.13
CA ALA A 682 -10.49 14.80 10.37
C ALA A 682 -10.23 13.77 9.27
N PRO A 683 -10.26 14.15 7.99
CA PRO A 683 -10.01 13.21 6.91
C PRO A 683 -8.71 12.49 7.24
N ALA A 684 -8.65 11.19 7.00
CA ALA A 684 -7.65 10.18 7.37
C ALA A 684 -6.14 10.57 7.27
N GLU A 685 -5.66 11.70 7.80
CA GLU A 685 -4.97 12.61 6.87
C GLU A 685 -5.79 12.69 5.56
N THR A 686 -6.31 13.86 5.20
CA THR A 686 -6.46 14.06 3.77
C THR A 686 -5.07 13.75 3.24
N VAL A 687 -4.88 12.63 2.53
CA VAL A 687 -3.77 12.52 1.58
C VAL A 687 -4.11 13.62 0.60
N VAL A 688 -3.75 14.84 1.00
CA VAL A 688 -3.73 15.98 0.15
C VAL A 688 -2.75 15.52 -0.88
N SER A 689 -3.26 15.18 -2.06
CA SER A 689 -2.43 14.89 -3.21
C SER A 689 -1.25 15.85 -3.15
N ARG A 690 -0.02 15.35 -3.24
CA ARG A 690 1.16 16.23 -3.26
C ARG A 690 1.10 17.25 -4.41
N PHE A 691 0.19 17.00 -5.35
CA PHE A 691 -0.17 17.85 -6.47
C PHE A 691 -1.36 18.81 -6.23
N LEU A 692 -1.95 18.87 -5.02
CA LEU A 692 -3.03 19.81 -4.73
C LEU A 692 -2.55 21.25 -4.91
N GLY A 693 -3.25 22.01 -5.76
CA GLY A 693 -2.91 23.38 -6.12
C GLY A 693 -1.66 23.52 -6.99
N LYS A 694 -0.98 22.41 -7.31
CA LYS A 694 0.21 22.40 -8.16
C LYS A 694 -0.14 22.60 -9.63
N LYS A 695 0.76 23.21 -10.40
CA LYS A 695 0.49 23.53 -11.81
C LYS A 695 0.83 22.35 -12.71
N TYR A 696 -0.14 21.94 -13.51
CA TYR A 696 -0.04 20.81 -14.43
C TYR A 696 -0.06 21.29 -15.89
N LEU A 697 1.00 21.00 -16.64
CA LEU A 697 1.07 21.21 -18.09
C LEU A 697 0.75 19.91 -18.85
N SER A 698 -0.34 19.93 -19.63
CA SER A 698 -0.73 18.80 -20.46
C SER A 698 -0.39 19.06 -21.93
N ILE A 699 0.70 18.46 -22.42
CA ILE A 699 1.16 18.53 -23.82
C ILE A 699 0.57 17.35 -24.59
N GLY A 700 0.02 17.60 -25.77
CA GLY A 700 -0.40 16.53 -26.66
C GLY A 700 -1.05 16.98 -27.95
N ASP A 701 -1.75 16.05 -28.59
CA ASP A 701 -2.38 16.26 -29.89
C ASP A 701 -3.88 16.59 -29.80
N SER A 702 -4.67 16.15 -30.79
CA SER A 702 -6.12 16.26 -30.82
C SER A 702 -6.81 15.67 -29.60
N ILE A 703 -6.32 14.55 -29.05
CA ILE A 703 -6.92 13.91 -27.88
C ILE A 703 -6.84 14.86 -26.68
N THR A 704 -5.66 15.41 -26.42
CA THR A 704 -5.42 16.42 -25.40
C THR A 704 -6.19 17.72 -25.67
N TRP A 705 -6.21 18.17 -26.93
CA TRP A 705 -6.87 19.41 -27.38
C TRP A 705 -8.39 19.40 -27.20
N TYR A 706 -9.04 18.23 -27.28
CA TYR A 706 -10.50 18.14 -27.22
C TYR A 706 -11.07 18.55 -25.86
N HIS A 707 -10.31 18.57 -24.77
CA HIS A 707 -10.83 18.99 -23.46
C HIS A 707 -11.53 20.37 -23.53
N GLY A 708 -12.81 20.40 -23.17
CA GLY A 708 -13.65 21.60 -23.23
C GLY A 708 -14.14 21.99 -24.64
N LYS A 709 -13.90 21.17 -25.66
CA LYS A 709 -14.38 21.35 -27.04
C LYS A 709 -15.50 20.37 -27.37
N VAL A 710 -16.33 20.71 -28.36
CA VAL A 710 -17.35 19.77 -28.88
C VAL A 710 -16.68 18.67 -29.70
N LEU A 711 -16.97 17.42 -29.38
CA LEU A 711 -16.47 16.26 -30.13
C LEU A 711 -17.01 16.28 -31.55
N ALA A 712 -16.13 16.09 -32.54
CA ALA A 712 -16.48 16.16 -33.95
C ALA A 712 -17.63 15.20 -34.30
N GLY A 713 -18.61 15.69 -35.06
CA GLY A 713 -19.79 14.91 -35.44
C GLY A 713 -20.81 14.68 -34.32
N THR A 714 -20.66 15.33 -33.17
CA THR A 714 -21.59 15.22 -32.03
C THR A 714 -21.99 16.60 -31.49
N SER A 715 -22.98 16.66 -30.60
CA SER A 715 -23.29 17.84 -29.78
C SER A 715 -22.66 17.78 -28.38
N THR A 716 -21.79 16.81 -28.13
CA THR A 716 -21.25 16.53 -26.78
C THR A 716 -19.95 17.30 -26.57
N THR A 717 -19.90 18.11 -25.52
CA THR A 717 -18.64 18.71 -25.05
C THR A 717 -17.78 17.64 -24.41
N CYS A 718 -16.53 17.55 -24.87
CA CYS A 718 -15.55 16.63 -24.38
C CYS A 718 -15.05 17.04 -22.99
N ILE A 719 -15.11 16.11 -22.05
CA ILE A 719 -14.43 16.19 -20.77
C ILE A 719 -13.14 15.40 -20.92
N GLY A 720 -12.06 16.09 -21.31
CA GLY A 720 -10.77 15.45 -21.56
C GLY A 720 -10.19 14.77 -20.33
N TYR A 721 -9.28 13.81 -20.55
CA TYR A 721 -8.69 12.96 -19.50
C TYR A 721 -8.05 13.76 -18.37
N GLN A 722 -7.59 14.98 -18.66
CA GLN A 722 -6.97 15.89 -17.70
C GLN A 722 -7.93 16.26 -16.56
N GLN A 723 -9.24 16.30 -16.83
CA GLN A 723 -10.23 16.64 -15.81
C GLN A 723 -10.19 15.64 -14.65
N VAL A 724 -9.87 14.37 -14.91
CA VAL A 724 -9.73 13.37 -13.85
C VAL A 724 -8.60 13.73 -12.89
N LEU A 725 -7.49 14.27 -13.40
CA LEU A 725 -6.37 14.73 -12.56
C LEU A 725 -6.74 16.01 -11.81
N VAL A 726 -7.44 16.95 -12.45
CA VAL A 726 -7.94 18.16 -11.79
C VAL A 726 -8.85 17.79 -10.61
N ASP A 727 -9.81 16.89 -10.84
CA ASP A 727 -10.80 16.50 -9.85
C ASP A 727 -10.20 15.66 -8.71
N ARG A 728 -9.27 14.75 -9.02
CA ARG A 728 -8.73 13.78 -8.04
C ARG A 728 -7.46 14.26 -7.35
N LEU A 729 -6.60 14.97 -8.06
CA LEU A 729 -5.30 15.43 -7.56
C LEU A 729 -5.31 16.90 -7.19
N GLY A 730 -6.33 17.66 -7.60
CA GLY A 730 -6.46 19.07 -7.31
C GLY A 730 -5.44 19.95 -8.06
N VAL A 731 -4.88 19.47 -9.17
CA VAL A 731 -3.94 20.24 -10.00
C VAL A 731 -4.62 21.37 -10.75
N VAL A 732 -3.87 22.42 -11.03
CA VAL A 732 -4.28 23.54 -11.88
C VAL A 732 -3.80 23.27 -13.30
N LEU A 733 -4.73 22.94 -14.20
CA LEU A 733 -4.45 22.54 -15.58
C LEU A 733 -4.11 23.74 -16.49
N THR A 734 -2.99 23.64 -17.18
CA THR A 734 -2.70 24.32 -18.45
C THR A 734 -2.71 23.29 -19.57
N ASN A 735 -3.70 23.37 -20.46
CA ASN A 735 -3.81 22.49 -21.62
C ASN A 735 -3.13 23.14 -22.85
N VAL A 736 -2.12 22.47 -23.40
CA VAL A 736 -1.40 22.90 -24.61
C VAL A 736 -1.51 21.87 -25.73
N GLY A 737 -2.56 21.05 -25.69
CA GLY A 737 -2.92 20.14 -26.77
C GLY A 737 -3.26 20.90 -28.04
N VAL A 738 -2.81 20.41 -29.19
CA VAL A 738 -3.15 20.98 -30.50
C VAL A 738 -3.57 19.88 -31.47
N SER A 739 -4.73 20.06 -32.10
CA SER A 739 -5.28 19.08 -33.03
C SER A 739 -4.30 18.72 -34.16
N GLY A 740 -4.00 17.44 -34.32
CA GLY A 740 -3.08 16.93 -35.34
C GLY A 740 -1.59 17.21 -35.08
N MET A 741 -1.21 17.59 -33.85
CA MET A 741 0.18 17.87 -33.51
C MET A 741 1.02 16.59 -33.50
N CYS A 742 2.21 16.65 -34.08
CA CYS A 742 3.21 15.59 -34.00
C CYS A 742 4.41 16.02 -33.14
N MET A 743 5.22 15.07 -32.69
CA MET A 743 6.46 15.35 -31.98
C MET A 743 7.56 15.83 -32.95
N GLY A 744 7.80 15.13 -34.06
CA GLY A 744 8.87 15.41 -35.02
C GLY A 744 8.75 16.78 -35.69
N GLY A 745 9.85 17.50 -35.79
CA GLY A 745 9.99 18.86 -36.34
C GLY A 745 10.12 18.95 -37.85
N GLY A 746 10.30 20.16 -38.39
CA GLY A 746 10.47 20.38 -39.84
C GLY A 746 9.18 20.18 -40.67
N ILE A 747 8.02 20.12 -40.01
CA ILE A 747 6.69 20.11 -40.62
C ILE A 747 5.75 20.96 -39.76
N ALA A 748 4.79 21.61 -40.39
CA ALA A 748 3.81 22.41 -39.69
C ALA A 748 3.01 21.59 -38.67
N ASN A 749 2.72 22.25 -37.53
CA ASN A 749 1.99 21.69 -36.40
C ASN A 749 2.82 20.62 -35.65
N SER A 750 4.12 20.90 -35.47
CA SER A 750 5.01 20.10 -34.64
C SER A 750 5.15 20.71 -33.25
N PHE A 751 5.31 19.88 -32.22
CA PHE A 751 5.70 20.35 -30.90
C PHE A 751 7.08 21.04 -30.94
N MET A 752 7.98 20.64 -31.84
CA MET A 752 9.28 21.31 -32.01
C MET A 752 9.17 22.76 -32.51
N ASP A 753 8.02 23.19 -33.02
CA ASP A 753 7.79 24.58 -33.40
C ASP A 753 7.49 25.47 -32.17
N VAL A 754 7.05 24.88 -31.06
CA VAL A 754 6.50 25.59 -29.89
C VAL A 754 7.11 25.18 -28.56
N TYR A 755 7.96 24.18 -28.52
CA TYR A 755 8.53 23.66 -27.27
C TYR A 755 9.32 24.73 -26.51
N MET A 756 10.01 25.64 -27.18
CA MET A 756 10.72 26.75 -26.52
C MET A 756 9.80 27.89 -26.05
N ASN A 757 8.55 27.94 -26.50
CA ASN A 757 7.63 29.05 -26.22
C ASN A 757 6.93 28.93 -24.86
N HIS A 758 7.29 27.91 -24.07
CA HIS A 758 6.72 27.65 -22.75
C HIS A 758 7.79 27.84 -21.68
N ASP A 759 7.41 28.52 -20.59
CA ASP A 759 8.21 28.58 -19.38
C ASP A 759 7.92 27.34 -18.51
N TYR A 760 8.78 26.33 -18.61
CA TYR A 760 8.62 25.07 -17.88
C TYR A 760 8.91 25.19 -16.38
N THR A 761 9.54 26.28 -15.93
CA THR A 761 9.82 26.52 -14.49
C THR A 761 8.55 26.72 -13.67
N LEU A 762 7.42 27.00 -14.33
CA LEU A 762 6.15 27.25 -13.68
C LEU A 762 5.41 25.98 -13.26
N TYR A 763 5.77 24.82 -13.76
CA TYR A 763 4.96 23.59 -13.64
C TYR A 763 5.58 22.58 -12.70
N ASP A 764 4.74 21.92 -11.90
CA ASP A 764 5.15 20.84 -11.00
C ASP A 764 4.92 19.46 -11.64
N LEU A 765 3.94 19.35 -12.55
CA LEU A 765 3.59 18.13 -13.29
C LEU A 765 3.53 18.46 -14.79
N ILE A 766 4.16 17.64 -15.61
CA ILE A 766 4.17 17.78 -17.07
C ILE A 766 3.89 16.41 -17.69
N THR A 767 2.93 16.34 -18.61
CA THR A 767 2.66 15.12 -19.39
C THR A 767 2.89 15.37 -20.87
N ILE A 768 3.50 14.42 -21.58
CA ILE A 768 3.64 14.45 -23.04
C ILE A 768 2.88 13.26 -23.64
N ALA A 769 1.77 13.55 -24.34
CA ALA A 769 0.93 12.60 -25.06
C ALA A 769 0.96 12.89 -26.57
N LEU A 770 2.05 12.51 -27.23
CA LEU A 770 2.30 12.71 -28.66
C LEU A 770 2.87 11.43 -29.28
N GLY A 771 2.60 11.22 -30.58
CA GLY A 771 3.24 10.16 -31.37
C GLY A 771 2.33 9.51 -32.41
N VAL A 772 1.00 9.50 -32.20
CA VAL A 772 0.09 8.91 -33.20
C VAL A 772 0.16 9.66 -34.53
N ASN A 773 0.25 10.99 -34.49
CA ASN A 773 0.34 11.80 -35.70
C ASN A 773 1.68 11.65 -36.42
N ASP A 774 2.77 11.43 -35.68
CA ASP A 774 4.10 11.22 -36.24
C ASP A 774 4.10 10.06 -37.24
N ILE A 775 3.49 8.94 -36.86
CA ILE A 775 3.52 7.73 -37.67
C ILE A 775 2.29 7.54 -38.55
N CYS A 776 1.10 7.93 -38.10
CA CYS A 776 -0.13 7.63 -38.84
C CYS A 776 -0.48 8.66 -39.91
N TYR A 777 -0.01 9.90 -39.76
CA TYR A 777 -0.48 11.02 -40.60
C TYR A 777 0.64 11.89 -41.15
N LYS A 778 1.74 12.08 -40.40
CA LYS A 778 2.85 12.99 -40.76
C LYS A 778 4.09 12.26 -41.26
N LEU A 779 4.10 10.92 -41.19
CA LEU A 779 5.15 10.04 -41.70
C LEU A 779 6.56 10.50 -41.30
N ARG A 780 6.75 10.78 -40.00
CA ARG A 780 8.06 11.14 -39.46
C ARG A 780 8.96 9.91 -39.43
N PRO A 781 10.21 10.01 -39.91
CA PRO A 781 11.18 8.94 -39.71
C PRO A 781 11.37 8.68 -38.21
N MET A 782 11.44 7.42 -37.80
CA MET A 782 11.63 7.07 -36.38
C MET A 782 12.96 7.61 -35.85
N GLY A 783 14.02 7.55 -36.66
CA GLY A 783 15.39 7.83 -36.20
C GLY A 783 15.90 6.73 -35.27
N ALA A 784 16.87 7.07 -34.42
CA ALA A 784 17.44 6.15 -33.44
C ALA A 784 17.70 6.87 -32.12
N ILE A 785 17.72 6.12 -31.03
CA ILE A 785 18.18 6.62 -29.74
C ILE A 785 19.65 7.01 -29.85
N ALA A 786 19.97 8.21 -29.37
CA ALA A 786 21.34 8.70 -29.23
C ALA A 786 21.72 8.87 -27.74
N PRO A 787 23.03 8.93 -27.42
CA PRO A 787 23.49 9.24 -26.06
C PRO A 787 22.90 10.55 -25.52
N ARG A 788 22.63 10.60 -24.21
CA ARG A 788 22.09 11.79 -23.52
C ARG A 788 23.01 13.00 -23.68
N LEU A 789 22.43 14.20 -23.62
CA LEU A 789 23.13 15.49 -23.72
C LEU A 789 23.88 15.68 -25.04
N GLY A 790 23.39 15.02 -26.11
CA GLY A 790 23.93 15.08 -27.45
C GLY A 790 23.24 16.13 -28.34
N THR A 791 23.63 16.17 -29.61
CA THR A 791 22.86 16.87 -30.64
C THR A 791 21.93 15.88 -31.31
N PHE A 792 20.63 16.15 -31.29
CA PHE A 792 19.62 15.25 -31.84
C PHE A 792 18.99 15.83 -33.12
N ASP A 793 18.65 14.97 -34.07
CA ASP A 793 17.89 15.39 -35.25
C ASP A 793 16.41 15.53 -34.90
N ILE A 794 15.97 16.77 -34.70
CA ILE A 794 14.58 17.11 -34.40
C ILE A 794 13.61 16.68 -35.50
N ASN A 795 14.08 16.34 -36.71
CA ASN A 795 13.21 15.85 -37.78
C ASN A 795 12.86 14.35 -37.62
N THR A 796 13.47 13.64 -36.68
CA THR A 796 13.14 12.26 -36.35
C THR A 796 12.30 12.18 -35.08
N PHE A 797 11.53 11.10 -34.91
CA PHE A 797 10.71 10.90 -33.71
C PHE A 797 11.59 10.86 -32.45
N PHE A 798 12.61 10.00 -32.42
CA PHE A 798 13.54 9.92 -31.29
C PHE A 798 14.25 11.24 -31.03
N GLY A 799 14.82 11.86 -32.08
CA GLY A 799 15.61 13.08 -31.88
C GLY A 799 14.77 14.26 -31.38
N ALA A 800 13.54 14.41 -31.85
CA ALA A 800 12.60 15.42 -31.35
C ALA A 800 12.25 15.17 -29.88
N PHE A 801 11.90 13.92 -29.53
CA PHE A 801 11.53 13.56 -28.16
C PHE A 801 12.69 13.75 -27.17
N GLN A 802 13.90 13.32 -27.53
CA GLN A 802 15.11 13.54 -26.72
C GLN A 802 15.39 15.04 -26.52
N THR A 803 15.26 15.85 -27.59
CA THR A 803 15.40 17.31 -27.50
C THR A 803 14.37 17.91 -26.54
N ALA A 804 13.11 17.49 -26.62
CA ALA A 804 12.04 17.99 -25.76
C ALA A 804 12.27 17.61 -24.29
N ILE A 805 12.57 16.33 -24.01
CA ILE A 805 12.84 15.85 -22.64
C ILE A 805 13.99 16.62 -22.01
N GLU A 806 15.12 16.71 -22.71
CA GLU A 806 16.31 17.37 -22.16
C GLU A 806 16.10 18.87 -21.98
N PHE A 807 15.37 19.53 -22.88
CA PHE A 807 15.04 20.95 -22.72
C PHE A 807 14.17 21.19 -21.49
N ILE A 808 13.11 20.38 -21.30
CA ILE A 808 12.20 20.50 -20.17
C ILE A 808 12.93 20.23 -18.85
N GLN A 809 13.68 19.13 -18.74
CA GLN A 809 14.40 18.78 -17.52
C GLN A 809 15.55 19.76 -17.21
N THR A 810 16.17 20.36 -18.24
CA THR A 810 17.19 21.41 -18.03
C THR A 810 16.56 22.68 -17.48
N GLN A 811 15.38 23.07 -17.96
CA GLN A 811 14.66 24.24 -17.45
C GLN A 811 14.10 24.00 -16.04
N ASN A 812 13.53 22.82 -15.79
CA ASN A 812 12.92 22.47 -14.51
C ASN A 812 13.21 21.02 -14.12
N PRO A 813 14.31 20.76 -13.38
CA PRO A 813 14.66 19.43 -12.94
C PRO A 813 13.76 18.89 -11.81
N GLU A 814 12.97 19.74 -11.14
CA GLU A 814 12.07 19.35 -10.05
C GLU A 814 10.68 18.94 -10.56
N ALA A 815 10.31 19.31 -11.80
CA ALA A 815 9.05 18.94 -12.39
C ALA A 815 8.93 17.42 -12.56
N THR A 816 7.79 16.87 -12.17
CA THR A 816 7.43 15.49 -12.49
C THR A 816 7.06 15.40 -13.96
N LEU A 817 7.94 14.85 -14.80
CA LEU A 817 7.70 14.62 -16.23
C LEU A 817 7.25 13.18 -16.49
N VAL A 818 6.06 13.02 -17.07
CA VAL A 818 5.45 11.72 -17.41
C VAL A 818 5.24 11.62 -18.92
N LEU A 819 5.73 10.54 -19.52
CA LEU A 819 5.49 10.25 -20.93
C LEU A 819 4.24 9.37 -21.07
N MET A 820 3.43 9.59 -22.10
CA MET A 820 2.23 8.79 -22.36
C MET A 820 2.35 8.12 -23.73
N THR A 821 2.19 6.80 -23.77
CA THR A 821 2.12 6.09 -25.06
C THR A 821 0.77 6.35 -25.72
N PRO A 822 0.65 6.33 -27.05
CA PRO A 822 -0.66 6.33 -27.71
C PRO A 822 -1.51 5.14 -27.26
N MET A 823 -2.82 5.30 -27.14
CA MET A 823 -3.71 4.15 -27.00
C MET A 823 -3.80 3.34 -28.30
N GLN A 824 -4.29 2.10 -28.22
CA GLN A 824 -4.61 1.34 -29.44
C GLN A 824 -5.66 2.09 -30.27
N GLN A 825 -5.55 1.99 -31.58
CA GLN A 825 -6.53 2.54 -32.52
C GLN A 825 -6.82 1.55 -33.64
N SER A 826 -7.99 1.68 -34.28
CA SER A 826 -8.41 0.80 -35.39
C SER A 826 -8.62 1.55 -36.70
N LYS A 827 -8.33 2.85 -36.72
CA LYS A 827 -8.53 3.72 -37.90
C LYS A 827 -7.40 3.62 -38.92
N VAL A 828 -6.25 3.07 -38.56
CA VAL A 828 -5.03 3.07 -39.38
C VAL A 828 -4.62 1.63 -39.68
N ALA A 829 -4.45 1.33 -40.97
CA ALA A 829 -3.98 0.03 -41.42
C ALA A 829 -2.47 -0.09 -41.20
N GLU A 830 -2.04 -1.23 -40.68
CA GLU A 830 -0.64 -1.52 -40.36
C GLU A 830 0.03 -2.29 -41.53
N PRO A 831 1.29 -1.96 -41.91
CA PRO A 831 2.12 -0.81 -41.51
C PRO A 831 1.88 0.47 -42.34
N ASN A 832 2.41 1.61 -41.88
CA ASN A 832 2.40 2.85 -42.65
C ASN A 832 3.30 2.78 -43.90
N SER A 833 3.28 3.82 -44.76
CA SER A 833 4.07 3.83 -46.02
C SER A 833 5.59 3.89 -45.83
N LEU A 834 6.08 4.05 -44.61
CA LEU A 834 7.50 3.96 -44.24
C LEU A 834 7.85 2.61 -43.60
N GLY A 835 6.88 1.68 -43.50
CA GLY A 835 7.05 0.37 -42.90
C GLY A 835 6.99 0.34 -41.38
N ASN A 836 6.63 1.46 -40.72
CA ASN A 836 6.53 1.54 -39.27
C ASN A 836 5.11 1.21 -38.79
N TYR A 837 5.05 0.56 -37.63
CA TYR A 837 3.84 0.24 -36.90
C TYR A 837 3.57 1.24 -35.78
N LEU A 838 2.32 1.36 -35.31
CA LEU A 838 2.04 2.15 -34.11
C LEU A 838 2.81 1.62 -32.88
N THR A 839 3.07 0.30 -32.81
CA THR A 839 3.89 -0.30 -31.75
C THR A 839 5.33 0.23 -31.74
N ASP A 840 5.89 0.63 -32.88
CA ASP A 840 7.23 1.22 -32.91
C ASP A 840 7.28 2.56 -32.16
N VAL A 841 6.17 3.32 -32.18
CA VAL A 841 6.03 4.56 -31.38
C VAL A 841 5.93 4.25 -29.89
N VAL A 842 5.15 3.22 -29.54
CA VAL A 842 4.97 2.78 -28.15
C VAL A 842 6.31 2.35 -27.56
N ASP A 843 7.03 1.47 -28.27
CA ASP A 843 8.34 0.98 -27.87
C ASP A 843 9.37 2.11 -27.78
N ALA A 844 9.32 3.08 -28.70
CA ALA A 844 10.17 4.25 -28.66
C ALA A 844 9.94 5.10 -27.39
N ILE A 845 8.68 5.38 -27.03
CA ILE A 845 8.35 6.16 -25.83
C ILE A 845 8.76 5.40 -24.56
N VAL A 846 8.53 4.09 -24.51
CA VAL A 846 8.96 3.25 -23.39
C VAL A 846 10.49 3.23 -23.27
N ALA A 847 11.21 3.11 -24.39
CA ALA A 847 12.66 3.15 -24.41
C ALA A 847 13.22 4.52 -23.98
N LEU A 848 12.59 5.62 -24.36
CA LEU A 848 12.92 6.97 -23.90
C LEU A 848 12.68 7.14 -22.40
N GLY A 849 11.56 6.61 -21.88
CA GLY A 849 11.28 6.60 -20.45
C GLY A 849 12.38 5.90 -19.66
N ARG A 850 12.79 4.70 -20.10
CA ARG A 850 13.92 3.97 -19.53
C ARG A 850 15.24 4.75 -19.66
N LEU A 851 15.48 5.36 -20.81
CA LEU A 851 16.69 6.13 -21.07
C LEU A 851 16.80 7.34 -20.16
N TYR A 852 15.73 8.05 -19.81
CA TYR A 852 15.81 9.25 -18.96
C TYR A 852 15.36 9.03 -17.50
N GLY A 853 15.03 7.78 -17.14
CA GLY A 853 14.50 7.47 -15.80
C GLY A 853 13.13 8.09 -15.54
N LEU A 854 12.34 8.29 -16.60
CA LEU A 854 11.02 8.90 -16.54
C LEU A 854 9.93 7.85 -16.41
N THR A 855 8.84 8.24 -15.76
CA THR A 855 7.64 7.40 -15.68
C THR A 855 6.90 7.42 -17.01
N VAL A 856 6.48 6.25 -17.47
CA VAL A 856 5.70 6.08 -18.70
C VAL A 856 4.30 5.56 -18.34
N CYS A 857 3.29 6.31 -18.71
CA CYS A 857 1.89 5.90 -18.70
C CYS A 857 1.62 5.12 -20.00
N ASP A 858 1.77 3.80 -19.94
CA ASP A 858 1.58 2.93 -21.11
C ASP A 858 0.09 2.65 -21.38
N LEU A 859 -0.55 3.58 -22.08
CA LEU A 859 -1.94 3.47 -22.48
C LEU A 859 -2.14 2.37 -23.53
N TYR A 860 -1.19 2.13 -24.42
CA TYR A 860 -1.32 1.11 -25.47
C TYR A 860 -1.63 -0.28 -24.89
N SER A 861 -0.86 -0.68 -23.88
CA SER A 861 -0.95 -2.03 -23.31
C SER A 861 -1.99 -2.12 -22.19
N ASN A 862 -2.16 -1.06 -21.39
CA ASN A 862 -2.80 -1.18 -20.07
C ASN A 862 -4.12 -0.40 -19.91
N SER A 863 -4.49 0.46 -20.86
CA SER A 863 -5.73 1.24 -20.78
C SER A 863 -7.01 0.42 -21.02
N GLY A 864 -6.87 -0.77 -21.60
CA GLY A 864 -7.98 -1.59 -22.05
C GLY A 864 -8.69 -1.06 -23.31
N PHE A 865 -8.10 -0.11 -24.03
CA PHE A 865 -8.47 0.20 -25.41
C PHE A 865 -7.95 -0.91 -26.34
N ASN A 866 -8.85 -1.53 -27.10
CA ASN A 866 -8.54 -2.59 -28.06
C ASN A 866 -9.64 -2.64 -29.14
N PRO A 867 -9.48 -3.41 -30.24
CA PRO A 867 -10.46 -3.43 -31.34
C PRO A 867 -11.91 -3.74 -30.93
N ILE A 868 -12.12 -4.43 -29.80
CA ILE A 868 -13.45 -4.76 -29.28
C ILE A 868 -14.04 -3.58 -28.49
N THR A 869 -13.23 -2.90 -27.67
CA THR A 869 -13.71 -1.83 -26.77
C THR A 869 -13.75 -0.46 -27.44
N MET A 870 -12.93 -0.24 -28.46
CA MET A 870 -12.79 1.04 -29.18
C MET A 870 -14.11 1.63 -29.67
N PRO A 871 -15.05 0.88 -30.30
CA PRO A 871 -16.33 1.44 -30.73
C PRO A 871 -17.19 2.02 -29.60
N SER A 872 -17.01 1.56 -28.36
CA SER A 872 -17.77 2.04 -27.19
C SER A 872 -17.12 3.26 -26.53
N TYR A 873 -15.80 3.42 -26.68
CA TYR A 873 -15.03 4.45 -25.99
C TYR A 873 -14.47 5.54 -26.90
N THR A 874 -14.71 5.46 -28.20
CA THR A 874 -14.27 6.47 -29.18
C THR A 874 -15.41 6.90 -30.07
N ILE A 875 -15.27 8.07 -30.70
CA ILE A 875 -16.25 8.59 -31.67
C ILE A 875 -15.93 8.14 -33.11
N ASP A 876 -14.68 7.81 -33.41
CA ASP A 876 -14.20 7.53 -34.77
C ASP A 876 -13.07 6.49 -34.82
N LEU A 877 -12.97 5.61 -33.82
CA LEU A 877 -11.91 4.61 -33.66
C LEU A 877 -10.50 5.21 -33.48
N LEU A 878 -10.43 6.50 -33.14
CA LEU A 878 -9.20 7.23 -32.80
C LEU A 878 -9.41 8.21 -31.63
N HIS A 879 -10.45 9.02 -31.65
CA HIS A 879 -10.67 10.06 -30.63
C HIS A 879 -11.60 9.54 -29.52
N PRO A 880 -11.17 9.55 -28.24
CA PRO A 880 -12.02 9.11 -27.16
C PRO A 880 -13.29 9.96 -27.01
N ASN A 881 -14.41 9.31 -26.69
CA ASN A 881 -15.61 9.98 -26.16
C ASN A 881 -15.43 10.23 -24.64
N ASN A 882 -16.41 10.84 -23.96
CA ASN A 882 -16.28 11.13 -22.52
C ASN A 882 -15.98 9.89 -21.64
N PRO A 883 -16.67 8.74 -21.83
CA PRO A 883 -16.27 7.50 -21.17
C PRO A 883 -14.82 7.07 -21.45
N GLY A 884 -14.35 7.24 -22.69
CA GLY A 884 -12.97 6.93 -23.09
C GLY A 884 -11.95 7.87 -22.45
N MET A 885 -12.20 9.18 -22.48
CA MET A 885 -11.38 10.20 -21.81
C MET A 885 -11.29 9.94 -20.31
N ALA A 886 -12.41 9.56 -19.67
CA ALA A 886 -12.42 9.23 -18.25
C ALA A 886 -11.60 7.95 -17.94
N ARG A 887 -11.59 6.97 -18.86
CA ARG A 887 -10.77 5.75 -18.73
C ARG A 887 -9.28 6.07 -18.83
N GLU A 888 -8.88 6.83 -19.84
CA GLU A 888 -7.51 7.33 -19.99
C GLU A 888 -7.07 8.13 -18.75
N GLY A 889 -7.91 9.06 -18.30
CA GLY A 889 -7.62 9.92 -17.15
C GLY A 889 -7.49 9.16 -15.83
N ARG A 890 -8.28 8.10 -15.63
CA ARG A 890 -8.13 7.23 -14.44
C ARG A 890 -6.80 6.48 -14.46
N PHE A 891 -6.39 5.98 -15.63
CA PHE A 891 -5.12 5.28 -15.76
C PHE A 891 -3.94 6.23 -15.52
N LEU A 892 -3.93 7.39 -16.18
CA LEU A 892 -2.92 8.43 -15.94
C LEU A 892 -2.89 8.88 -14.47
N CYS A 893 -4.04 9.13 -13.86
CA CYS A 893 -4.13 9.52 -12.46
C CYS A 893 -3.52 8.45 -11.53
N SER A 894 -3.74 7.16 -11.82
CA SER A 894 -3.12 6.06 -11.07
C SER A 894 -1.60 6.08 -11.22
N THR A 895 -1.09 6.26 -12.45
CA THR A 895 0.34 6.36 -12.73
C THR A 895 0.99 7.52 -11.98
N VAL A 896 0.36 8.70 -12.01
CA VAL A 896 0.87 9.90 -11.34
C VAL A 896 0.80 9.79 -9.81
N SER A 897 -0.22 9.12 -9.26
CA SER A 897 -0.38 8.97 -7.81
C SER A 897 0.64 8.01 -7.17
N MET A 898 1.29 7.16 -7.97
CA MET A 898 2.35 6.26 -7.51
C MET A 898 3.73 6.94 -7.40
N LEU A 899 3.86 8.16 -7.93
CA LEU A 899 5.03 9.02 -7.82
C LEU A 899 4.88 9.90 -6.60
#